data_AF-A0A1S1HMV7-F1
#
_entry.id   AF-A0A1S1HMV7-F1
#
_cell.length_a   1.000
_cell.length_b   1.000
_cell.length_c   1.000
_cell.angle_alpha   90.00
_cell.angle_beta   90.00
_cell.angle_gamma   90.00
#
_symmetry.space_group_name_H-M   'P 1'
#
loop_
_entity.id
_entity.type
_entity.pdbx_description
1 polymer ?
#
loop_
_entity_poly.entity_id
_entity_poly.type
_entity_poly.pdbx_seq_one_letter_code
_entity_poly.pdbx_strand_id
1 'polypeptide(L)'
;MLGNQQGEINLAGDTTITTQQLNNQSGNLINRDGRIAIVSQNLNNQQGTLLASGKQGMIIQTDALDGQKGEILTSGVLELASQSINLNESTTQAEQITIQADQLSHRQANMLQTGDKVMQLNVAKAFDNSSGSIASKGDLRIQAGKIDNADGKLLTSAGHGLDLTSATELNNTLGIIQTDKYLVIKAGSLINQQGKINSLSGAALLSAHQIDGKKGVITAHNALRIESTDIDLSQAITQANQISILAHNLTHKGATLLQTGEGKTELNIQNQLDNQQGEISSNGQIEISASGLNNQSGNIIAAKLGQLTLSIQQVLNNTQGTLLGNQGIKLTAAHLINQSGKIVASFGDNQLTLKQLDGEKGEILSKGKLALTGDDLNLNDAVTQADHIQIQGKTLSHQRGQMLQTGVEQGKVHLTQTIDNQSGNISSQGTLNVDVNKLENQQGVVVAAKVGSLIVNAQQGVDNTHGTLFAEQDLTIHAPSLVNIDGQVISKQGNMQIDAENLQGQRGEIVAQGELVLNGKEIDLLAANTQAQHIKLTANNLQHQYATMTQLGEQQGSITVSQQLNNQFGDISGNGSWLIKANSLSNQQGKIFSAKMGRLDLEIQQALNNTGGVLTGRQGVFIDTQSLINRTGQVIASMGDITLNSRSLDGDKGELLAANTLDIQGETLLLNQAVTQADNITITANTLEHQGGKLLQTGDKAGKIILQGQLNNQAGEIGSNGDFTINADELNNQDGQIITAKTGLLTMDLNNELLNQGGAVVGESGLKITAKSVDNQKGKLIARQGDVTLDITNNVNNQAGFIAAQQLLQMHNQALQNQLGYLQANTININTNNQLFDNTQGSLLAKQRLTLNSGKIDNQQGSIQSGSDMQIDTHGGQLNNSQSGDDKGIYAQGNLTLTTGELNNQLGRIVAKNQLTLDSQAFNNQQGLIGSQSNIQMQTAQLDNSQGVIKGSSITLDTHGQRLINNAQTDGQGIFANQKLALAVGELINHQGYIQASDIILETQKNRVDNTQGELLAVNSLSVDSGEFDNQQGRIQAGQKLSLNTNGQFFNNTHTQQSGGILSGGSLVLNNGKLTNQQGQIQSSGTSTFVTQVLDNQNGVVYSGGAWISIHKIIVY
;
A
#
# COMPACT_ATOMS: atom_id res chain seq x y z
N MET A 1 18.96 124.84 23.93
CA MET A 1 19.28 124.29 22.60
C MET A 1 20.76 124.51 22.37
N LEU A 2 21.50 123.45 22.13
CA LEU A 2 22.93 123.51 21.82
C LEU A 2 23.11 123.07 20.36
N GLY A 3 23.54 123.97 19.49
CA GLY A 3 23.80 123.69 18.08
C GLY A 3 25.30 123.55 17.83
N ASN A 4 25.72 122.42 17.28
CA ASN A 4 27.08 122.12 16.84
C ASN A 4 27.08 121.59 15.40
N GLN A 5 26.19 122.10 14.55
CA GLN A 5 26.10 121.66 13.16
C GLN A 5 27.39 122.03 12.41
N GLN A 6 28.04 121.05 11.78
CA GLN A 6 29.35 121.22 11.10
C GLN A 6 30.47 121.80 11.99
N GLY A 7 30.26 121.85 13.32
CA GLY A 7 31.17 122.46 14.29
C GLY A 7 32.01 121.42 15.03
N GLU A 8 32.94 121.90 15.87
CA GLU A 8 33.74 121.05 16.77
C GLU A 8 33.69 121.58 18.20
N ILE A 9 33.20 120.76 19.13
CA ILE A 9 33.20 121.02 20.58
C ILE A 9 34.23 120.10 21.23
N ASN A 10 35.28 120.69 21.79
CA ASN A 10 36.30 119.98 22.56
C ASN A 10 36.07 120.18 24.06
N LEU A 11 35.98 119.08 24.80
CA LEU A 11 35.75 119.04 26.24
C LEU A 11 36.91 118.31 26.93
N ALA A 12 37.09 118.56 28.22
CA ALA A 12 38.07 117.87 29.05
C ALA A 12 37.55 117.74 30.49
N GLY A 13 37.78 116.58 31.10
CA GLY A 13 37.27 116.23 32.43
C GLY A 13 35.82 115.74 32.40
N ASP A 14 35.28 115.40 33.57
CA ASP A 14 33.89 114.97 33.71
C ASP A 14 32.94 116.11 33.30
N THR A 15 32.22 115.93 32.20
CA THR A 15 31.38 116.95 31.58
C THR A 15 29.94 116.47 31.50
N THR A 16 29.00 117.31 31.92
CA THR A 16 27.56 117.08 31.72
C THR A 16 26.97 118.18 30.84
N ILE A 17 26.29 117.78 29.77
CA ILE A 17 25.55 118.66 28.87
C ILE A 17 24.06 118.41 29.08
N THR A 18 23.36 119.40 29.63
CA THR A 18 21.92 119.35 29.82
C THR A 18 21.23 120.38 28.93
N THR A 19 20.42 119.94 27.96
CA THR A 19 19.71 120.82 27.01
C THR A 19 18.42 120.19 26.54
N GLN A 20 17.39 120.95 26.16
CA GLN A 20 16.22 120.35 25.51
C GLN A 20 16.56 119.75 24.13
N GLN A 21 17.42 120.40 23.36
CA GLN A 21 17.79 119.98 22.00
C GLN A 21 19.31 120.09 21.86
N LEU A 22 19.97 119.03 21.41
CA LEU A 22 21.37 119.03 21.00
C LEU A 22 21.45 118.64 19.53
N ASN A 23 21.97 119.52 18.68
CA ASN A 23 22.08 119.28 17.24
C ASN A 23 23.54 119.27 16.81
N ASN A 24 24.12 118.07 16.76
CA ASN A 24 25.47 117.75 16.31
C ASN A 24 25.52 117.25 14.86
N GLN A 25 24.56 117.64 14.02
CA GLN A 25 24.51 117.18 12.63
C GLN A 25 25.79 117.56 11.86
N SER A 26 26.48 116.58 11.29
CA SER A 26 27.78 116.73 10.63
C SER A 26 28.87 117.37 11.50
N GLY A 27 28.70 117.43 12.82
CA GLY A 27 29.62 118.05 13.78
C GLY A 27 30.39 117.04 14.63
N ASN A 28 31.43 117.52 15.31
CA ASN A 28 32.28 116.74 16.20
C ASN A 28 32.09 117.20 17.65
N LEU A 29 31.73 116.30 18.54
CA LEU A 29 31.68 116.54 19.98
C LEU A 29 32.65 115.56 20.65
N ILE A 30 33.80 116.10 21.07
CA ILE A 30 34.96 115.32 21.51
C ILE A 30 35.24 115.65 22.98
N ASN A 31 35.12 114.67 23.87
CA ASN A 31 35.67 114.74 25.23
C ASN A 31 37.00 113.99 25.30
N ARG A 32 38.08 114.72 25.60
CA ARG A 32 39.45 114.19 25.55
C ARG A 32 39.84 113.36 26.78
N ASP A 33 39.22 113.61 27.94
CA ASP A 33 39.44 112.85 29.18
C ASP A 33 38.21 113.00 30.11
N GLY A 34 38.02 112.08 31.06
CA GLY A 34 36.85 112.05 31.95
C GLY A 34 35.58 111.50 31.27
N ARG A 35 34.47 111.50 32.01
CA ARG A 35 33.14 111.05 31.58
C ARG A 35 32.44 112.17 30.82
N ILE A 36 31.69 111.84 29.77
CA ILE A 36 30.69 112.76 29.21
C ILE A 36 29.28 112.25 29.48
N ALA A 37 28.40 113.10 30.01
CA ALA A 37 26.98 112.82 30.17
C ALA A 37 26.16 113.82 29.34
N ILE A 38 25.32 113.34 28.42
CA ILE A 38 24.41 114.16 27.62
C ILE A 38 22.99 113.86 28.06
N VAL A 39 22.31 114.86 28.61
CA VAL A 39 20.90 114.77 29.03
C VAL A 39 20.09 115.72 28.16
N SER A 40 19.23 115.19 27.28
CA SER A 40 18.43 116.04 26.38
C SER A 40 17.08 115.49 25.96
N GLN A 41 16.14 116.30 25.47
CA GLN A 41 14.91 115.72 24.89
C GLN A 41 15.19 115.15 23.51
N ASN A 42 15.84 115.90 22.60
CA ASN A 42 16.30 115.36 21.33
C ASN A 42 17.79 115.60 21.11
N LEU A 43 18.47 114.55 20.65
CA LEU A 43 19.86 114.56 20.22
C LEU A 43 19.93 114.19 18.73
N ASN A 44 20.21 115.16 17.85
CA ASN A 44 20.51 114.92 16.45
C ASN A 44 22.04 114.79 16.30
N ASN A 45 22.52 113.61 15.92
CA ASN A 45 23.91 113.31 15.59
C ASN A 45 24.05 112.76 14.16
N GLN A 46 23.15 113.14 13.25
CA GLN A 46 23.21 112.66 11.88
C GLN A 46 24.53 113.08 11.20
N GLN A 47 25.26 112.13 10.62
CA GLN A 47 26.60 112.34 10.05
C GLN A 47 27.64 112.97 11.00
N GLY A 48 27.34 113.08 12.30
CA GLY A 48 28.21 113.70 13.30
C GLY A 48 28.95 112.66 14.14
N THR A 49 30.02 113.07 14.82
CA THR A 49 30.83 112.23 15.71
C THR A 49 30.67 112.67 17.17
N LEU A 50 30.25 111.74 18.03
CA LEU A 50 30.37 111.84 19.49
C LEU A 50 31.55 110.97 19.93
N LEU A 51 32.61 111.57 20.45
CA LEU A 51 33.83 110.86 20.83
C LEU A 51 34.17 111.12 22.31
N ALA A 52 34.32 110.08 23.11
CA ALA A 52 34.82 110.16 24.48
C ALA A 52 36.04 109.27 24.68
N SER A 53 37.23 109.89 24.69
CA SER A 53 38.51 109.18 24.77
C SER A 53 38.84 108.68 26.18
N GLY A 54 38.19 109.24 27.22
CA GLY A 54 38.37 108.84 28.62
C GLY A 54 37.82 107.44 28.93
N LYS A 55 38.47 106.73 29.85
CA LYS A 55 38.02 105.39 30.30
C LYS A 55 36.73 105.42 31.11
N GLN A 56 36.33 106.58 31.61
CA GLN A 56 35.12 106.78 32.40
C GLN A 56 33.84 106.73 31.54
N GLY A 57 33.96 106.86 30.21
CA GLY A 57 32.88 106.57 29.27
C GLY A 57 31.94 107.73 28.91
N MET A 58 30.81 107.37 28.31
CA MET A 58 29.77 108.24 27.79
C MET A 58 28.39 107.78 28.29
N ILE A 59 27.61 108.70 28.86
CA ILE A 59 26.21 108.51 29.21
C ILE A 59 25.37 109.40 28.30
N ILE A 60 24.39 108.84 27.61
CA ILE A 60 23.40 109.59 26.82
C ILE A 60 22.03 109.23 27.36
N GLN A 61 21.32 110.22 27.90
CA GLN A 61 19.93 110.09 28.34
C GLN A 61 19.07 111.06 27.53
N THR A 62 18.21 110.55 26.65
CA THR A 62 17.40 111.41 25.78
C THR A 62 16.03 110.86 25.40
N ASP A 63 15.02 111.68 25.08
CA ASP A 63 13.75 111.14 24.59
C ASP A 63 13.91 110.56 23.18
N ALA A 64 14.65 111.24 22.29
CA ALA A 64 14.97 110.74 20.95
C ALA A 64 16.42 111.04 20.53
N LEU A 65 17.12 110.01 20.04
CA LEU A 65 18.43 110.10 19.41
C LEU A 65 18.33 109.77 17.92
N ASP A 66 18.75 110.68 17.06
CA ASP A 66 18.92 110.44 15.62
C ASP A 66 20.41 110.52 15.23
N GLY A 67 21.10 109.39 15.24
CA GLY A 67 22.51 109.22 14.90
C GLY A 67 22.74 108.65 13.50
N GLN A 68 21.79 108.79 12.57
CA GLN A 68 21.92 108.20 11.24
C GLN A 68 23.22 108.63 10.53
N LYS A 69 23.99 107.68 9.97
CA LYS A 69 25.30 107.92 9.32
C LYS A 69 26.38 108.54 10.22
N GLY A 70 26.12 108.67 11.52
CA GLY A 70 27.04 109.26 12.48
C GLY A 70 27.95 108.25 13.18
N GLU A 71 28.75 108.73 14.12
CA GLU A 71 29.65 107.95 14.95
C GLU A 71 29.40 108.22 16.44
N ILE A 72 29.36 107.16 17.26
CA ILE A 72 29.34 107.23 18.72
C ILE A 72 30.45 106.34 19.24
N LEU A 73 31.54 106.95 19.69
CA LEU A 73 32.81 106.28 19.99
C LEU A 73 33.25 106.59 21.41
N THR A 74 33.56 105.57 22.21
CA THR A 74 34.20 105.75 23.51
C THR A 74 35.20 104.66 23.84
N SER A 75 36.27 105.02 24.57
CA SER A 75 37.24 104.05 25.11
C SER A 75 36.78 103.41 26.42
N GLY A 76 35.62 103.81 26.96
CA GLY A 76 35.06 103.32 28.23
C GLY A 76 33.64 102.76 28.05
N VAL A 77 32.80 102.91 29.08
CA VAL A 77 31.40 102.45 29.07
C VAL A 77 30.51 103.42 28.30
N LEU A 78 29.67 102.91 27.38
CA LEU A 78 28.57 103.64 26.76
C LEU A 78 27.25 103.19 27.39
N GLU A 79 26.60 104.09 28.13
CA GLU A 79 25.23 103.92 28.62
C GLU A 79 24.29 104.84 27.84
N LEU A 80 23.37 104.26 27.07
CA LEU A 80 22.45 104.99 26.21
C LEU A 80 21.01 104.66 26.61
N ALA A 81 20.29 105.62 27.17
CA ALA A 81 18.89 105.48 27.53
C ALA A 81 18.03 106.44 26.71
N SER A 82 17.12 105.91 25.89
CA SER A 82 16.22 106.76 25.10
C SER A 82 14.92 106.09 24.67
N GLN A 83 13.82 106.83 24.53
CA GLN A 83 12.59 106.20 24.00
C GLN A 83 12.82 105.74 22.55
N SER A 84 13.38 106.59 21.69
CA SER A 84 13.61 106.27 20.27
C SER A 84 15.05 106.51 19.86
N ILE A 85 15.72 105.47 19.38
CA ILE A 85 17.10 105.53 18.88
C ILE A 85 17.14 105.14 17.41
N ASN A 86 17.60 106.04 16.55
CA ASN A 86 17.91 105.78 15.16
C ASN A 86 19.42 105.83 14.94
N LEU A 87 20.04 104.68 14.69
CA LEU A 87 21.46 104.48 14.43
C LEU A 87 21.70 103.89 13.03
N ASN A 88 20.79 104.09 12.08
CA ASN A 88 20.93 103.55 10.73
C ASN A 88 22.22 104.06 10.06
N GLU A 89 22.93 103.17 9.35
CA GLU A 89 24.19 103.45 8.65
C GLU A 89 25.30 104.06 9.55
N SER A 90 25.17 103.97 10.88
CA SER A 90 26.09 104.58 11.85
C SER A 90 27.19 103.62 12.32
N THR A 91 28.19 104.16 13.02
CA THR A 91 29.20 103.36 13.75
C THR A 91 29.12 103.65 15.25
N THR A 92 28.89 102.63 16.06
CA THR A 92 28.92 102.72 17.53
C THR A 92 30.01 101.81 18.08
N GLN A 93 30.93 102.34 18.89
CA GLN A 93 32.02 101.57 19.48
C GLN A 93 32.27 101.96 20.93
N ALA A 94 32.36 100.97 21.83
CA ALA A 94 32.69 101.18 23.23
C ALA A 94 33.44 99.99 23.86
N GLU A 95 34.09 100.18 25.01
CA GLU A 95 34.60 99.06 25.81
C GLU A 95 33.46 98.22 26.37
N GLN A 96 32.37 98.87 26.81
CA GLN A 96 31.13 98.21 27.23
C GLN A 96 29.93 99.00 26.70
N ILE A 97 28.92 98.34 26.14
CA ILE A 97 27.71 98.98 25.61
C ILE A 97 26.49 98.52 26.39
N THR A 98 25.70 99.47 26.90
CA THR A 98 24.39 99.24 27.48
C THR A 98 23.38 100.20 26.86
N ILE A 99 22.34 99.67 26.23
CA ILE A 99 21.26 100.45 25.61
C ILE A 99 19.92 100.08 26.25
N GLN A 100 19.17 101.09 26.67
CA GLN A 100 17.80 100.97 27.16
C GLN A 100 16.89 101.82 26.25
N ALA A 101 15.95 101.21 25.54
CA ALA A 101 15.02 101.94 24.69
C ALA A 101 13.61 101.39 24.56
N ASP A 102 12.68 102.17 24.00
CA ASP A 102 11.43 101.60 23.46
C ASP A 102 11.68 101.06 22.04
N GLN A 103 12.38 101.83 21.21
CA GLN A 103 12.66 101.54 19.80
C GLN A 103 14.14 101.76 19.48
N LEU A 104 14.77 100.79 18.82
CA LEU A 104 16.17 100.89 18.36
C LEU A 104 16.26 100.43 16.89
N SER A 105 16.58 101.37 16.00
CA SER A 105 16.88 101.09 14.59
C SER A 105 18.40 101.14 14.37
N HIS A 106 18.97 100.08 13.82
CA HIS A 106 20.39 99.84 13.58
C HIS A 106 20.59 99.20 12.19
N ARG A 107 19.87 99.71 11.19
CA ARG A 107 19.91 99.17 9.82
C ARG A 107 21.21 99.55 9.13
N GLN A 108 21.86 98.60 8.44
CA GLN A 108 23.12 98.84 7.72
C GLN A 108 24.24 99.48 8.56
N ALA A 109 24.16 99.36 9.88
CA ALA A 109 25.03 100.02 10.84
C ALA A 109 26.02 99.02 11.47
N ASN A 110 27.06 99.54 12.14
CA ASN A 110 28.07 98.75 12.84
C ASN A 110 28.10 99.11 14.32
N MET A 111 27.92 98.12 15.20
CA MET A 111 28.08 98.26 16.65
C MET A 111 29.13 97.27 17.15
N LEU A 112 30.18 97.78 17.78
CA LEU A 112 31.32 96.98 18.25
C LEU A 112 31.60 97.24 19.74
N GLN A 113 31.45 96.20 20.56
CA GLN A 113 31.98 96.23 21.92
C GLN A 113 33.38 95.61 21.96
N THR A 114 34.36 96.34 22.48
CA THR A 114 35.77 95.91 22.53
C THR A 114 36.22 95.27 23.86
N GLY A 115 35.42 95.37 24.93
CA GLY A 115 35.67 94.72 26.22
C GLY A 115 34.94 93.38 26.37
N ASP A 116 35.33 92.62 27.38
CA ASP A 116 34.88 91.24 27.67
C ASP A 116 33.65 91.15 28.59
N LYS A 117 33.16 92.31 29.08
CA LYS A 117 31.93 92.40 29.87
C LYS A 117 30.68 92.17 29.02
N VAL A 118 29.53 92.05 29.67
CA VAL A 118 28.25 91.85 28.97
C VAL A 118 27.87 93.11 28.19
N MET A 119 27.62 92.94 26.89
CA MET A 119 26.90 93.90 26.07
C MET A 119 25.40 93.70 26.26
N GLN A 120 24.66 94.74 26.64
CA GLN A 120 23.24 94.63 26.96
C GLN A 120 22.37 95.61 26.17
N LEU A 121 21.40 95.07 25.41
CA LEU A 121 20.39 95.86 24.68
C LEU A 121 19.00 95.49 25.21
N ASN A 122 18.34 96.41 25.92
CA ASN A 122 16.99 96.25 26.45
C ASN A 122 16.03 97.18 25.69
N VAL A 123 15.22 96.63 24.77
CA VAL A 123 14.37 97.41 23.86
C VAL A 123 12.89 97.02 24.01
N ALA A 124 12.08 97.82 24.70
CA ALA A 124 10.74 97.43 25.12
C ALA A 124 9.80 96.99 23.98
N LYS A 125 9.91 97.60 22.78
CA LYS A 125 9.01 97.34 21.64
C LYS A 125 9.73 96.68 20.48
N ALA A 126 10.56 97.38 19.71
CA ALA A 126 11.20 96.77 18.53
C ALA A 126 12.67 97.18 18.36
N PHE A 127 13.49 96.18 18.10
CA PHE A 127 14.89 96.29 17.75
C PHE A 127 15.08 95.82 16.30
N ASP A 128 15.59 96.69 15.44
CA ASP A 128 15.80 96.44 14.02
C ASP A 128 17.28 96.55 13.66
N ASN A 129 17.90 95.43 13.36
CA ASN A 129 19.28 95.26 12.91
C ASN A 129 19.33 94.81 11.43
N SER A 130 18.34 95.15 10.61
CA SER A 130 18.29 94.65 9.23
C SER A 130 19.52 95.09 8.43
N SER A 131 20.24 94.15 7.81
CA SER A 131 21.54 94.36 7.16
C SER A 131 22.62 95.02 8.04
N GLY A 132 22.41 95.14 9.35
CA GLY A 132 23.35 95.70 10.31
C GLY A 132 24.27 94.65 10.93
N SER A 133 25.32 95.08 11.63
CA SER A 133 26.30 94.20 12.29
C SER A 133 26.55 94.62 13.73
N ILE A 134 26.22 93.73 14.68
CA ILE A 134 26.58 93.87 16.09
C ILE A 134 27.58 92.79 16.46
N ALA A 135 28.73 93.20 16.99
CA ALA A 135 29.78 92.30 17.45
C ALA A 135 30.22 92.67 18.87
N SER A 136 30.30 91.67 19.75
CA SER A 136 30.76 91.84 21.13
C SER A 136 32.01 91.00 21.42
N LYS A 137 33.00 91.59 22.10
CA LYS A 137 34.13 90.85 22.69
C LYS A 137 33.81 90.19 24.03
N GLY A 138 32.61 90.39 24.56
CA GLY A 138 32.04 89.68 25.72
C GLY A 138 30.69 89.04 25.38
N ASP A 139 29.96 88.57 26.39
CA ASP A 139 28.61 88.01 26.20
C ASP A 139 27.65 89.08 25.65
N LEU A 140 26.76 88.71 24.71
CA LEU A 140 25.76 89.61 24.14
C LEU A 140 24.36 89.22 24.61
N ARG A 141 23.68 90.14 25.30
CA ARG A 141 22.29 89.98 25.73
C ARG A 141 21.39 91.00 25.06
N ILE A 142 20.39 90.50 24.34
CA ILE A 142 19.37 91.34 23.69
C ILE A 142 18.00 90.89 24.19
N GLN A 143 17.27 91.81 24.80
CA GLN A 143 15.88 91.62 25.17
C GLN A 143 15.04 92.65 24.43
N ALA A 144 14.09 92.21 23.60
CA ALA A 144 13.16 93.11 22.94
C ALA A 144 11.72 92.59 22.80
N GLY A 145 10.77 93.48 22.48
CA GLY A 145 9.41 93.05 22.11
C GLY A 145 9.41 92.28 20.77
N LYS A 146 10.11 92.81 19.78
CA LYS A 146 10.41 92.21 18.47
C LYS A 146 11.89 92.45 18.12
N ILE A 147 12.55 91.46 17.56
CA ILE A 147 13.93 91.53 17.05
C ILE A 147 13.88 91.26 15.54
N ASP A 148 14.28 92.23 14.72
CA ASP A 148 14.47 92.05 13.28
C ASP A 148 15.98 92.04 12.98
N ASN A 149 16.50 90.88 12.61
CA ASN A 149 17.89 90.66 12.18
C ASN A 149 17.92 90.17 10.72
N ALA A 150 16.93 90.54 9.90
CA ALA A 150 16.91 90.14 8.49
C ALA A 150 18.16 90.63 7.75
N ASP A 151 18.90 89.73 7.11
CA ASP A 151 20.20 89.99 6.46
C ASP A 151 21.27 90.61 7.40
N GLY A 152 20.99 90.67 8.71
CA GLY A 152 21.84 91.26 9.74
C GLY A 152 22.77 90.25 10.40
N LYS A 153 23.73 90.73 11.20
CA LYS A 153 24.72 89.92 11.92
C LYS A 153 24.70 90.24 13.41
N LEU A 154 24.58 89.20 14.23
CA LEU A 154 24.77 89.23 15.68
C LEU A 154 25.89 88.26 16.05
N LEU A 155 27.01 88.77 16.55
CA LEU A 155 28.26 88.04 16.70
C LEU A 155 28.88 88.22 18.10
N THR A 156 29.48 87.16 18.64
CA THR A 156 30.36 87.23 19.82
C THR A 156 31.75 86.66 19.52
N SER A 157 32.75 87.05 20.31
CA SER A 157 34.11 86.53 20.26
C SER A 157 34.24 85.13 20.90
N ALA A 158 35.42 84.53 20.75
CA ALA A 158 35.75 83.26 21.39
C ALA A 158 35.61 83.32 22.92
N GLY A 159 35.02 82.30 23.53
CA GLY A 159 34.77 82.17 24.96
C GLY A 159 33.42 82.73 25.44
N HIS A 160 32.62 83.35 24.56
CA HIS A 160 31.44 84.13 24.95
C HIS A 160 30.11 83.62 24.37
N GLY A 161 29.03 83.94 25.08
CA GLY A 161 27.67 83.48 24.80
C GLY A 161 26.74 84.59 24.30
N LEU A 162 25.60 84.16 23.75
CA LEU A 162 24.59 85.04 23.18
C LEU A 162 23.18 84.63 23.68
N ASP A 163 22.53 85.54 24.40
CA ASP A 163 21.15 85.40 24.89
C ASP A 163 20.23 86.36 24.14
N LEU A 164 19.29 85.84 23.35
CA LEU A 164 18.26 86.62 22.66
C LEU A 164 16.88 86.29 23.24
N THR A 165 16.18 87.30 23.73
CA THR A 165 14.80 87.17 24.21
C THR A 165 13.89 88.12 23.44
N SER A 166 12.92 87.58 22.71
CA SER A 166 11.86 88.33 22.04
C SER A 166 10.48 87.96 22.59
N ALA A 167 9.66 88.94 22.93
CA ALA A 167 8.30 88.66 23.40
C ALA A 167 7.37 88.15 22.28
N THR A 168 7.60 88.59 21.03
CA THR A 168 6.73 88.30 19.89
C THR A 168 7.45 87.55 18.78
N GLU A 169 8.41 88.18 18.11
CA GLU A 169 9.05 87.65 16.91
C GLU A 169 10.55 87.93 16.91
N LEU A 170 11.33 86.94 16.49
CA LEU A 170 12.72 87.10 16.09
C LEU A 170 12.84 86.71 14.61
N ASN A 171 13.08 87.70 13.74
CA ASN A 171 13.30 87.49 12.32
C ASN A 171 14.80 87.44 12.01
N ASN A 172 15.31 86.29 11.59
CA ASN A 172 16.68 86.06 11.14
C ASN A 172 16.72 85.64 9.65
N THR A 173 15.75 86.06 8.84
CA THR A 173 15.71 85.73 7.41
C THR A 173 16.97 86.23 6.72
N LEU A 174 17.72 85.35 6.03
CA LEU A 174 19.04 85.64 5.43
C LEU A 174 20.12 86.15 6.41
N GLY A 175 19.80 86.25 7.71
CA GLY A 175 20.68 86.80 8.75
C GLY A 175 21.63 85.77 9.35
N ILE A 176 22.58 86.25 10.14
CA ILE A 176 23.56 85.45 10.86
C ILE A 176 23.47 85.75 12.36
N ILE A 177 23.19 84.72 13.15
CA ILE A 177 23.33 84.71 14.60
C ILE A 177 24.43 83.71 14.92
N GLN A 178 25.56 84.18 15.46
CA GLN A 178 26.70 83.33 15.76
C GLN A 178 27.35 83.67 17.09
N THR A 179 27.63 82.64 17.87
CA THR A 179 28.35 82.73 19.15
C THR A 179 29.38 81.62 19.27
N ASP A 180 30.31 81.73 20.22
CA ASP A 180 31.25 80.66 20.51
C ASP A 180 30.73 79.66 21.55
N LYS A 181 30.47 80.12 22.79
CA LYS A 181 30.30 79.25 23.97
C LYS A 181 28.88 78.72 24.22
N TYR A 182 27.85 79.57 24.21
CA TYR A 182 26.47 79.13 24.40
C TYR A 182 25.51 80.06 23.66
N LEU A 183 24.45 79.48 23.09
CA LEU A 183 23.40 80.22 22.40
C LEU A 183 22.05 79.94 23.06
N VAL A 184 21.35 80.98 23.49
CA VAL A 184 19.97 80.86 23.98
C VAL A 184 19.08 81.81 23.19
N ILE A 185 18.07 81.26 22.53
CA ILE A 185 17.02 82.05 21.87
C ILE A 185 15.68 81.68 22.49
N LYS A 186 14.98 82.69 23.03
CA LYS A 186 13.60 82.58 23.52
C LYS A 186 12.74 83.57 22.75
N ALA A 187 11.77 83.11 21.96
CA ALA A 187 10.93 83.97 21.13
C ALA A 187 9.45 83.53 21.16
N GLY A 188 8.51 84.41 20.81
CA GLY A 188 7.15 83.96 20.46
C GLY A 188 7.18 83.14 19.16
N SER A 189 7.74 83.73 18.09
CA SER A 189 8.01 83.12 16.79
C SER A 189 9.46 83.36 16.38
N LEU A 190 10.16 82.32 15.93
CA LEU A 190 11.52 82.39 15.41
C LEU A 190 11.53 82.08 13.92
N ILE A 191 11.85 83.08 13.09
CA ILE A 191 11.96 82.94 11.64
C ILE A 191 13.45 82.87 11.29
N ASN A 192 13.91 81.78 10.69
CA ASN A 192 15.27 81.56 10.23
C ASN A 192 15.29 81.10 8.76
N GLN A 193 14.43 81.69 7.92
CA GLN A 193 14.35 81.32 6.51
C GLN A 193 15.64 81.71 5.78
N GLN A 194 16.34 80.74 5.18
CA GLN A 194 17.65 80.94 4.53
C GLN A 194 18.72 81.59 5.44
N GLY A 195 18.45 81.68 6.75
CA GLY A 195 19.32 82.29 7.75
C GLY A 195 20.24 81.26 8.41
N LYS A 196 21.24 81.74 9.13
CA LYS A 196 22.20 80.93 9.88
C LYS A 196 22.14 81.22 11.37
N ILE A 197 21.94 80.17 12.16
CA ILE A 197 22.03 80.17 13.62
C ILE A 197 23.12 79.19 14.03
N ASN A 198 24.17 79.65 14.71
CA ASN A 198 25.38 78.85 14.92
C ASN A 198 26.04 79.06 16.30
N SER A 199 26.37 77.97 16.98
CA SER A 199 27.27 77.94 18.15
C SER A 199 28.55 77.16 17.82
N LEU A 200 29.70 77.85 17.84
CA LEU A 200 30.97 77.32 17.32
C LEU A 200 31.67 76.29 18.21
N SER A 201 31.54 76.38 19.54
CA SER A 201 32.19 75.46 20.49
C SER A 201 31.26 74.89 21.58
N GLY A 202 30.07 75.47 21.81
CA GLY A 202 29.16 74.93 22.83
C GLY A 202 27.71 74.76 22.41
N ALA A 203 26.81 74.74 23.40
CA ALA A 203 25.44 74.29 23.25
C ALA A 203 24.48 75.41 22.79
N ALA A 204 23.39 75.01 22.15
CA ALA A 204 22.31 75.91 21.72
C ALA A 204 20.94 75.45 22.25
N LEU A 205 20.17 76.37 22.82
CA LEU A 205 18.77 76.21 23.19
C LEU A 205 17.91 77.18 22.38
N LEU A 206 17.02 76.63 21.56
CA LEU A 206 16.02 77.39 20.81
C LEU A 206 14.64 77.07 21.38
N SER A 207 13.95 78.07 21.93
CA SER A 207 12.62 77.92 22.51
C SER A 207 11.67 78.95 21.92
N ALA A 208 10.61 78.51 21.24
CA ALA A 208 9.56 79.38 20.72
C ALA A 208 8.19 78.72 20.72
N HIS A 209 7.11 79.43 20.36
CA HIS A 209 5.85 78.76 20.01
C HIS A 209 5.89 78.22 18.58
N GLN A 210 6.51 78.98 17.67
CA GLN A 210 6.66 78.60 16.27
C GLN A 210 8.11 78.83 15.83
N ILE A 211 8.68 77.88 15.08
CA ILE A 211 9.99 78.01 14.44
C ILE A 211 9.83 77.75 12.95
N ASP A 212 10.09 78.75 12.11
CA ASP A 212 10.15 78.63 10.65
C ASP A 212 11.60 78.71 10.17
N GLY A 213 12.25 77.56 10.03
CA GLY A 213 13.65 77.40 9.63
C GLY A 213 13.85 77.00 8.17
N LYS A 214 12.86 77.20 7.28
CA LYS A 214 12.93 76.73 5.88
C LYS A 214 14.21 77.15 5.17
N LYS A 215 14.89 76.20 4.53
CA LYS A 215 16.17 76.42 3.80
C LYS A 215 17.28 77.05 4.66
N GLY A 216 17.11 77.12 5.98
CA GLY A 216 18.06 77.71 6.90
C GLY A 216 19.11 76.71 7.38
N VAL A 217 20.08 77.20 8.13
CA VAL A 217 21.12 76.41 8.79
C VAL A 217 21.07 76.64 10.30
N ILE A 218 20.93 75.57 11.07
CA ILE A 218 21.00 75.57 12.53
C ILE A 218 22.10 74.61 12.98
N THR A 219 23.19 75.14 13.54
CA THR A 219 24.36 74.35 13.93
C THR A 219 24.77 74.60 15.38
N ALA A 220 25.15 73.55 16.10
CA ALA A 220 25.78 73.67 17.41
C ALA A 220 26.92 72.66 17.56
N HIS A 221 28.07 73.08 18.07
CA HIS A 221 29.19 72.14 18.24
C HIS A 221 28.92 71.05 19.29
N ASN A 222 28.16 71.36 20.34
CA ASN A 222 27.83 70.42 21.42
C ASN A 222 26.34 69.99 21.35
N ALA A 223 25.54 70.25 22.39
CA ALA A 223 24.12 69.92 22.40
C ALA A 223 23.25 71.01 21.74
N LEU A 224 22.31 70.60 20.89
CA LEU A 224 21.24 71.42 20.36
C LEU A 224 19.90 70.92 20.91
N ARG A 225 19.21 71.77 21.66
CA ARG A 225 17.86 71.54 22.15
C ARG A 225 16.89 72.52 21.49
N ILE A 226 15.85 72.00 20.85
CA ILE A 226 14.79 72.80 20.22
C ILE A 226 13.46 72.47 20.90
N GLU A 227 12.76 73.48 21.38
CA GLU A 227 11.45 73.38 22.00
C GLU A 227 10.47 74.30 21.27
N SER A 228 9.42 73.73 20.68
CA SER A 228 8.39 74.53 19.99
C SER A 228 7.02 73.87 20.01
N THR A 229 5.94 74.59 19.68
CA THR A 229 4.68 73.91 19.31
C THR A 229 4.81 73.40 17.88
N ASP A 230 5.16 74.28 16.95
CA ASP A 230 5.32 73.95 15.53
C ASP A 230 6.72 74.28 15.06
N ILE A 231 7.34 73.34 14.34
CA ILE A 231 8.65 73.53 13.71
C ILE A 231 8.55 73.17 12.23
N ASP A 232 8.96 74.08 11.36
CA ASP A 232 9.13 73.82 9.93
C ASP A 232 10.61 74.01 9.55
N LEU A 233 11.30 72.89 9.31
CA LEU A 233 12.68 72.80 8.88
C LEU A 233 12.80 72.36 7.42
N SER A 234 11.76 72.56 6.59
CA SER A 234 11.79 72.07 5.21
C SER A 234 13.02 72.59 4.45
N GLN A 235 13.76 71.68 3.81
CA GLN A 235 15.01 71.93 3.09
C GLN A 235 16.13 72.56 3.93
N ALA A 236 16.02 72.54 5.26
CA ALA A 236 17.02 73.09 6.18
C ALA A 236 18.14 72.09 6.48
N ILE A 237 19.25 72.61 7.02
CA ILE A 237 20.35 71.81 7.58
C ILE A 237 20.39 72.05 9.09
N THR A 238 20.16 70.99 9.87
CA THR A 238 20.30 70.98 11.33
C THR A 238 21.41 70.04 11.73
N GLN A 239 22.45 70.53 12.42
CA GLN A 239 23.61 69.70 12.76
C GLN A 239 24.13 70.00 14.16
N ALA A 240 24.33 68.96 14.97
CA ALA A 240 25.01 69.09 16.26
C ALA A 240 25.69 67.81 16.72
N ASN A 241 26.52 67.88 17.77
CA ASN A 241 27.08 66.66 18.39
C ASN A 241 25.98 65.85 19.08
N GLN A 242 24.98 66.52 19.66
CA GLN A 242 23.85 65.91 20.34
C GLN A 242 22.57 66.71 20.02
N ILE A 243 21.49 66.05 19.58
CA ILE A 243 20.23 66.73 19.19
C ILE A 243 19.06 66.22 20.02
N SER A 244 18.26 67.14 20.55
CA SER A 244 16.97 66.87 21.20
C SER A 244 15.92 67.86 20.72
N ILE A 245 14.78 67.37 20.23
CA ILE A 245 13.66 68.19 19.77
C ILE A 245 12.39 67.78 20.52
N LEU A 246 11.72 68.77 21.11
CA LEU A 246 10.40 68.63 21.71
C LEU A 246 9.41 69.52 20.94
N ALA A 247 8.42 68.91 20.29
CA ALA A 247 7.39 69.67 19.56
C ALA A 247 6.00 69.03 19.54
N HIS A 248 4.97 69.78 19.13
CA HIS A 248 3.71 69.18 18.70
C HIS A 248 3.83 68.66 17.26
N ASN A 249 4.31 69.49 16.34
CA ASN A 249 4.52 69.12 14.94
C ASN A 249 5.95 69.47 14.48
N LEU A 250 6.57 68.58 13.70
CA LEU A 250 7.86 68.83 13.05
C LEU A 250 7.76 68.49 11.56
N THR A 251 7.87 69.50 10.71
CA THR A 251 7.99 69.36 9.25
C THR A 251 9.46 69.39 8.86
N HIS A 252 9.96 68.29 8.32
CA HIS A 252 11.37 68.05 7.97
C HIS A 252 11.49 67.58 6.49
N LYS A 253 10.75 68.22 5.58
CA LYS A 253 10.67 67.81 4.17
C LYS A 253 11.91 68.18 3.39
N GLY A 254 12.55 67.22 2.72
CA GLY A 254 13.76 67.46 1.92
C GLY A 254 14.92 68.05 2.72
N ALA A 255 14.89 67.93 4.05
CA ALA A 255 15.83 68.55 4.98
C ALA A 255 16.84 67.51 5.49
N THR A 256 17.91 67.98 6.14
CA THR A 256 18.91 67.13 6.79
C THR A 256 19.03 67.48 8.27
N LEU A 257 18.79 66.49 9.13
CA LEU A 257 19.10 66.53 10.55
C LEU A 257 20.22 65.52 10.81
N LEU A 258 21.41 66.02 11.14
CA LEU A 258 22.61 65.22 11.32
C LEU A 258 23.18 65.38 12.74
N GLN A 259 23.07 64.33 13.54
CA GLN A 259 23.82 64.25 14.79
C GLN A 259 25.19 63.57 14.55
N THR A 260 26.27 64.29 14.84
CA THR A 260 27.64 63.81 14.61
C THR A 260 28.24 63.05 15.79
N GLY A 261 27.73 63.24 17.01
CA GLY A 261 28.15 62.51 18.21
C GLY A 261 27.42 61.18 18.39
N GLU A 262 27.93 60.35 19.30
CA GLU A 262 27.44 58.99 19.55
C GLU A 262 26.37 58.92 20.65
N GLY A 263 25.96 60.06 21.20
CA GLY A 263 24.85 60.13 22.16
C GLY A 263 23.48 59.89 21.52
N LYS A 264 22.43 59.94 22.33
CA LYS A 264 21.07 59.57 21.90
C LYS A 264 20.33 60.76 21.25
N THR A 265 20.00 60.69 19.96
CA THR A 265 19.11 61.66 19.33
C THR A 265 17.67 61.44 19.82
N GLU A 266 17.04 62.46 20.40
CA GLU A 266 15.67 62.38 20.92
C GLU A 266 14.73 63.30 20.16
N LEU A 267 13.72 62.74 19.49
CA LEU A 267 12.65 63.49 18.83
C LEU A 267 11.31 63.14 19.49
N ASN A 268 10.83 64.00 20.39
CA ASN A 268 9.56 63.83 21.07
C ASN A 268 8.51 64.77 20.46
N ILE A 269 7.69 64.23 19.56
CA ILE A 269 6.75 64.97 18.72
C ILE A 269 5.32 64.56 19.06
N GLN A 270 4.53 65.39 19.72
CA GLN A 270 3.22 64.94 20.24
C GLN A 270 2.25 64.49 19.14
N ASN A 271 2.27 65.13 17.96
CA ASN A 271 1.38 64.84 16.84
C ASN A 271 2.15 64.24 15.66
N GLN A 272 2.51 65.04 14.66
CA GLN A 272 3.04 64.56 13.38
C GLN A 272 4.51 64.94 13.18
N LEU A 273 5.32 63.95 12.81
CA LEU A 273 6.64 64.15 12.24
C LEU A 273 6.59 63.85 10.74
N ASP A 274 6.87 64.84 9.91
CA ASP A 274 6.86 64.72 8.44
C ASP A 274 8.28 64.82 7.88
N ASN A 275 8.90 63.67 7.59
CA ASN A 275 10.24 63.52 7.03
C ASN A 275 10.22 63.15 5.53
N GLN A 276 9.20 63.57 4.78
CA GLN A 276 9.14 63.26 3.35
C GLN A 276 10.38 63.75 2.59
N GLN A 277 11.04 62.86 1.84
CA GLN A 277 12.29 63.15 1.11
C GLN A 277 13.44 63.70 1.98
N GLY A 278 13.30 63.69 3.30
CA GLY A 278 14.28 64.21 4.26
C GLY A 278 15.21 63.12 4.79
N GLU A 279 16.25 63.53 5.50
CA GLU A 279 17.22 62.64 6.15
C GLU A 279 17.40 63.00 7.64
N ILE A 280 17.08 62.05 8.52
CA ILE A 280 17.37 62.11 9.96
C ILE A 280 18.45 61.06 10.24
N SER A 281 19.67 61.51 10.49
CA SER A 281 20.84 60.64 10.63
C SER A 281 21.59 60.92 11.93
N SER A 282 22.02 59.87 12.62
CA SER A 282 22.79 59.96 13.87
C SER A 282 23.92 58.93 13.90
N ASN A 283 25.07 59.31 14.43
CA ASN A 283 26.15 58.37 14.77
C ASN A 283 25.86 57.54 16.04
N GLY A 284 24.83 57.89 16.81
CA GLY A 284 24.38 57.20 18.01
C GLY A 284 22.97 56.61 17.86
N GLN A 285 22.32 56.33 18.99
CA GLN A 285 20.93 55.87 19.01
C GLN A 285 19.98 56.98 18.55
N ILE A 286 18.89 56.61 17.88
CA ILE A 286 17.78 57.52 17.58
C ILE A 286 16.54 57.01 18.30
N GLU A 287 15.89 57.88 19.08
CA GLU A 287 14.57 57.63 19.65
C GLU A 287 13.57 58.67 19.15
N ILE A 288 12.52 58.19 18.48
CA ILE A 288 11.41 59.02 17.99
C ILE A 288 10.13 58.55 18.68
N SER A 289 9.44 59.46 19.35
CA SER A 289 8.09 59.25 19.86
C SER A 289 7.14 60.20 19.17
N ALA A 290 6.12 59.66 18.48
CA ALA A 290 5.11 60.50 17.81
C ALA A 290 3.71 59.87 17.71
N SER A 291 2.68 60.68 17.46
CA SER A 291 1.36 60.15 17.10
C SER A 291 1.39 59.54 15.69
N GLY A 292 1.96 60.26 14.72
CA GLY A 292 2.20 59.77 13.36
C GLY A 292 3.55 60.21 12.81
N LEU A 293 4.09 59.39 11.91
CA LEU A 293 5.38 59.63 11.25
C LEU A 293 5.24 59.35 9.75
N ASN A 294 5.48 60.35 8.93
CA ASN A 294 5.53 60.23 7.48
C ASN A 294 6.99 60.28 7.00
N ASN A 295 7.55 59.13 6.66
CA ASN A 295 8.90 58.95 6.13
C ASN A 295 8.88 58.58 4.63
N GLN A 296 7.85 58.98 3.89
CA GLN A 296 7.74 58.62 2.47
C GLN A 296 8.93 59.17 1.67
N SER A 297 9.63 58.28 0.94
CA SER A 297 10.87 58.58 0.22
C SER A 297 11.98 59.23 1.07
N GLY A 298 11.87 59.15 2.41
CA GLY A 298 12.81 59.73 3.36
C GLY A 298 13.71 58.67 3.99
N ASN A 299 14.71 59.14 4.74
CA ASN A 299 15.70 58.30 5.42
C ASN A 299 15.72 58.60 6.91
N ILE A 300 15.68 57.55 7.73
CA ILE A 300 15.98 57.61 9.17
C ILE A 300 17.06 56.58 9.47
N ILE A 301 18.26 57.05 9.84
CA ILE A 301 19.48 56.25 9.87
C ILE A 301 20.19 56.40 11.23
N ALA A 302 20.12 55.36 12.06
CA ALA A 302 20.99 55.21 13.22
C ALA A 302 22.26 54.44 12.82
N ALA A 303 23.34 55.17 12.55
CA ALA A 303 24.62 54.65 12.07
C ALA A 303 25.51 54.09 13.19
N LYS A 304 26.68 53.55 12.83
CA LYS A 304 27.70 52.99 13.76
C LYS A 304 27.14 52.00 14.80
N LEU A 305 27.04 52.38 16.07
CA LEU A 305 26.52 51.51 17.13
C LEU A 305 25.08 51.89 17.54
N GLY A 306 24.41 52.70 16.72
CA GLY A 306 23.05 53.16 16.96
C GLY A 306 21.98 52.09 16.75
N GLN A 307 21.10 51.97 17.73
CA GLN A 307 19.78 51.34 17.59
C GLN A 307 18.76 52.42 17.22
N LEU A 308 17.82 52.08 16.34
CA LEU A 308 16.68 52.93 16.00
C LEU A 308 15.46 52.50 16.81
N THR A 309 14.96 53.36 17.68
CA THR A 309 13.74 53.15 18.47
C THR A 309 12.64 54.09 18.01
N LEU A 310 11.50 53.54 17.59
CA LEU A 310 10.36 54.26 17.08
C LEU A 310 9.11 53.87 17.88
N SER A 311 8.52 54.82 18.58
CA SER A 311 7.26 54.66 19.33
C SER A 311 6.18 55.53 18.69
N ILE A 312 5.46 54.96 17.71
CA ILE A 312 4.44 55.66 16.93
C ILE A 312 3.05 55.18 17.37
N GLN A 313 2.13 56.08 17.70
CA GLN A 313 0.83 55.66 18.24
C GLN A 313 -0.14 55.19 17.16
N GLN A 314 -0.13 55.84 15.99
CA GLN A 314 -1.05 55.62 14.88
C GLN A 314 -0.29 55.05 13.67
N VAL A 315 -0.08 55.87 12.65
CA VAL A 315 0.46 55.46 11.35
C VAL A 315 1.92 55.87 11.21
N LEU A 316 2.76 54.90 10.84
CA LEU A 316 4.09 55.10 10.31
C LEU A 316 4.06 54.82 8.80
N ASN A 317 4.17 55.85 7.97
CA ASN A 317 4.25 55.71 6.52
C ASN A 317 5.72 55.74 6.07
N ASN A 318 6.26 54.56 5.74
CA ASN A 318 7.61 54.37 5.19
C ASN A 318 7.59 54.00 3.70
N THR A 319 6.57 54.41 2.95
CA THR A 319 6.46 54.11 1.52
C THR A 319 7.67 54.63 0.76
N GLN A 320 8.40 53.74 0.04
CA GLN A 320 9.67 54.06 -0.63
C GLN A 320 10.75 54.70 0.26
N GLY A 321 10.57 54.68 1.59
CA GLY A 321 11.50 55.23 2.57
C GLY A 321 12.47 54.18 3.11
N THR A 322 13.48 54.63 3.83
CA THR A 322 14.45 53.77 4.52
C THR A 322 14.45 54.03 6.01
N LEU A 323 14.27 52.96 6.79
CA LEU A 323 14.56 52.89 8.22
C LEU A 323 15.78 51.99 8.40
N LEU A 324 16.88 52.53 8.90
CA LEU A 324 18.11 51.79 9.11
C LEU A 324 18.57 51.95 10.56
N GLY A 325 18.73 50.82 11.26
CA GLY A 325 19.37 50.77 12.57
C GLY A 325 20.54 49.79 12.54
N ASN A 326 21.79 50.28 12.66
CA ASN A 326 22.95 49.40 12.50
C ASN A 326 22.99 48.28 13.56
N GLN A 327 22.58 48.58 14.80
CA GLN A 327 22.44 47.62 15.92
C GLN A 327 20.99 47.13 16.13
N GLY A 328 20.12 47.26 15.13
CA GLY A 328 18.73 46.82 15.21
C GLY A 328 17.71 47.95 15.23
N ILE A 329 16.45 47.56 15.09
CA ILE A 329 15.29 48.46 15.10
C ILE A 329 14.29 47.94 16.12
N LYS A 330 13.83 48.80 17.03
CA LYS A 330 12.69 48.57 17.90
C LYS A 330 11.56 49.50 17.48
N LEU A 331 10.52 48.95 16.86
CA LEU A 331 9.38 49.71 16.34
C LEU A 331 8.09 49.25 17.02
N THR A 332 7.34 50.21 17.56
CA THR A 332 5.94 50.02 17.96
C THR A 332 5.07 50.98 17.16
N ALA A 333 4.05 50.46 16.45
CA ALA A 333 3.06 51.25 15.71
C ALA A 333 1.68 50.59 15.69
N ALA A 334 0.60 51.34 15.56
CA ALA A 334 -0.69 50.70 15.26
C ALA A 334 -0.70 50.19 13.81
N HIS A 335 -0.26 51.02 12.86
CA HIS A 335 -0.19 50.66 11.45
C HIS A 335 1.15 51.11 10.85
N LEU A 336 1.90 50.17 10.29
CA LEU A 336 3.08 50.44 9.47
C LEU A 336 2.74 50.23 7.99
N ILE A 337 2.88 51.27 7.18
CA ILE A 337 2.86 51.19 5.72
C ILE A 337 4.31 51.17 5.25
N ASN A 338 4.79 50.04 4.75
CA ASN A 338 6.15 49.83 4.24
C ASN A 338 6.16 49.45 2.75
N GLN A 339 5.18 49.94 1.97
CA GLN A 339 5.08 49.62 0.55
C GLN A 339 6.32 50.08 -0.22
N SER A 340 7.01 49.15 -0.89
CA SER A 340 8.31 49.40 -1.55
C SER A 340 9.35 50.10 -0.64
N GLY A 341 9.17 50.07 0.67
CA GLY A 341 10.04 50.67 1.68
C GLY A 341 11.05 49.66 2.22
N LYS A 342 12.09 50.16 2.89
CA LYS A 342 13.17 49.36 3.47
C LYS A 342 13.24 49.51 4.97
N ILE A 343 13.29 48.38 5.67
CA ILE A 343 13.55 48.28 7.12
C ILE A 343 14.77 47.37 7.29
N VAL A 344 15.90 47.95 7.69
CA VAL A 344 17.20 47.27 7.65
C VAL A 344 17.91 47.35 9.00
N ALA A 345 18.24 46.18 9.55
CA ALA A 345 19.20 46.03 10.64
C ALA A 345 20.47 45.34 10.14
N SER A 346 21.58 46.09 10.12
CA SER A 346 22.85 45.63 9.54
C SER A 346 23.62 44.64 10.39
N PHE A 347 23.48 44.66 11.73
CA PHE A 347 24.18 43.75 12.64
C PHE A 347 23.33 43.22 13.81
N GLY A 348 22.17 43.83 14.09
CA GLY A 348 21.31 43.48 15.23
C GLY A 348 19.93 42.97 14.84
N ASP A 349 19.02 42.98 15.81
CA ASP A 349 17.66 42.46 15.69
C ASP A 349 16.65 43.52 15.23
N ASN A 350 15.69 43.10 14.41
CA ASN A 350 14.47 43.86 14.17
C ASN A 350 13.34 43.34 15.07
N GLN A 351 12.85 44.19 15.98
CA GLN A 351 11.70 43.94 16.82
C GLN A 351 10.56 44.89 16.43
N LEU A 352 9.59 44.37 15.68
CA LEU A 352 8.46 45.13 15.14
C LEU A 352 7.18 44.66 15.84
N THR A 353 6.58 45.52 16.67
CA THR A 353 5.30 45.27 17.36
C THR A 353 4.23 46.18 16.77
N LEU A 354 3.33 45.59 16.00
CA LEU A 354 2.36 46.28 15.15
C LEU A 354 0.94 45.80 15.46
N LYS A 355 -0.10 46.52 15.02
CA LYS A 355 -1.42 45.88 14.80
C LYS A 355 -1.59 45.49 13.34
N GLN A 356 -1.21 46.37 12.42
CA GLN A 356 -1.30 46.15 10.98
C GLN A 356 0.04 46.47 10.31
N LEU A 357 0.44 45.63 9.36
CA LEU A 357 1.58 45.86 8.46
C LEU A 357 1.09 45.78 7.01
N ASP A 358 1.31 46.84 6.25
CA ASP A 358 1.21 46.83 4.79
C ASP A 358 2.60 46.91 4.16
N GLY A 359 3.21 45.75 3.94
CA GLY A 359 4.58 45.58 3.46
C GLY A 359 4.71 45.25 1.97
N GLU A 360 3.67 45.48 1.14
CA GLU A 360 3.68 45.07 -0.27
C GLU A 360 4.94 45.56 -1.02
N LYS A 361 5.67 44.64 -1.67
CA LYS A 361 6.94 44.94 -2.40
C LYS A 361 8.05 45.56 -1.55
N GLY A 362 7.90 45.57 -0.22
CA GLY A 362 8.87 46.12 0.71
C GLY A 362 9.99 45.13 1.05
N GLU A 363 11.01 45.63 1.74
CA GLU A 363 12.14 44.84 2.26
C GLU A 363 12.20 44.96 3.79
N ILE A 364 12.23 43.81 4.48
CA ILE A 364 12.52 43.71 5.91
C ILE A 364 13.73 42.80 6.08
N LEU A 365 14.88 43.41 6.37
CA LEU A 365 16.18 42.73 6.41
C LEU A 365 16.80 42.86 7.80
N SER A 366 17.22 41.73 8.37
CA SER A 366 17.92 41.66 9.65
C SER A 366 19.13 40.74 9.53
N LYS A 367 20.30 41.13 10.05
CA LYS A 367 21.43 40.20 10.20
C LYS A 367 21.38 39.37 11.48
N GLY A 368 20.58 39.78 12.46
CA GLY A 368 20.21 38.98 13.63
C GLY A 368 18.79 38.43 13.50
N LYS A 369 18.03 38.48 14.59
CA LYS A 369 16.64 38.03 14.66
C LYS A 369 15.65 39.06 14.13
N LEU A 370 14.66 38.60 13.37
CA LEU A 370 13.43 39.33 13.10
C LEU A 370 12.31 38.79 14.00
N ALA A 371 11.83 39.61 14.92
CA ALA A 371 10.60 39.39 15.69
C ALA A 371 9.52 40.34 15.17
N LEU A 372 8.55 39.80 14.42
CA LEU A 372 7.42 40.54 13.87
C LEU A 372 6.13 40.08 14.53
N THR A 373 5.50 40.98 15.28
CA THR A 373 4.22 40.73 15.94
C THR A 373 3.15 41.67 15.38
N GLY A 374 1.99 41.17 14.96
CA GLY A 374 0.84 42.00 14.62
C GLY A 374 -0.40 41.20 14.24
N ASP A 375 -1.56 41.84 14.19
CA ASP A 375 -2.82 41.17 13.85
C ASP A 375 -2.85 40.79 12.37
N ASP A 376 -2.75 41.79 11.48
CA ASP A 376 -2.83 41.60 10.02
C ASP A 376 -1.51 41.99 9.35
N LEU A 377 -0.83 40.99 8.78
CA LEU A 377 0.50 41.14 8.19
C LEU A 377 0.42 40.91 6.68
N ASN A 378 0.49 41.97 5.87
CA ASN A 378 0.62 41.87 4.42
C ASN A 378 2.10 41.96 4.01
N LEU A 379 2.64 40.85 3.50
CA LEU A 379 3.99 40.70 2.96
C LEU A 379 3.95 40.18 1.51
N ASN A 380 2.92 40.57 0.75
CA ASN A 380 2.79 40.22 -0.66
C ASN A 380 3.91 40.85 -1.48
N ASP A 381 4.51 40.06 -2.39
CA ASP A 381 5.62 40.48 -3.24
C ASP A 381 6.84 41.04 -2.46
N ALA A 382 6.89 40.86 -1.14
CA ALA A 382 7.89 41.44 -0.25
C ALA A 382 9.09 40.51 -0.06
N VAL A 383 10.24 41.08 0.30
CA VAL A 383 11.44 40.33 0.71
C VAL A 383 11.64 40.47 2.21
N THR A 384 11.54 39.35 2.92
CA THR A 384 11.79 39.25 4.36
C THR A 384 12.96 38.32 4.61
N GLN A 385 14.06 38.82 5.16
CA GLN A 385 15.26 38.02 5.41
C GLN A 385 15.83 38.29 6.80
N ALA A 386 16.09 37.22 7.56
CA ALA A 386 16.77 37.31 8.85
C ALA A 386 17.66 36.09 9.12
N ASP A 387 18.58 36.18 10.08
CA ASP A 387 19.27 34.99 10.57
C ASP A 387 18.32 34.06 11.32
N HIS A 388 17.40 34.65 12.10
CA HIS A 388 16.34 33.94 12.82
C HIS A 388 15.00 34.66 12.63
N ILE A 389 13.95 33.96 12.18
CA ILE A 389 12.62 34.55 11.92
C ILE A 389 11.62 34.05 12.95
N GLN A 390 10.96 35.00 13.62
CA GLN A 390 9.80 34.77 14.48
C GLN A 390 8.66 35.71 14.08
N ILE A 391 7.55 35.13 13.62
CA ILE A 391 6.34 35.87 13.24
C ILE A 391 5.20 35.42 14.14
N GLN A 392 4.48 36.38 14.73
CA GLN A 392 3.32 36.12 15.57
C GLN A 392 2.14 37.02 15.21
N GLY A 393 0.92 36.48 15.14
CA GLY A 393 -0.22 37.28 14.73
C GLY A 393 -1.57 36.58 14.56
N LYS A 394 -2.47 37.23 13.81
CA LYS A 394 -3.73 36.60 13.36
C LYS A 394 -3.59 36.09 11.93
N THR A 395 -3.28 36.97 10.97
CA THR A 395 -3.19 36.64 9.54
C THR A 395 -1.84 37.04 8.95
N LEU A 396 -1.39 36.28 7.94
CA LEU A 396 -0.23 36.60 7.12
C LEU A 396 -0.60 36.36 5.65
N SER A 397 -0.60 37.42 4.84
CA SER A 397 -0.64 37.33 3.38
C SER A 397 0.79 37.43 2.87
N HIS A 398 1.26 36.42 2.15
CA HIS A 398 2.62 36.29 1.62
C HIS A 398 2.62 35.83 0.15
N GLN A 399 1.63 36.28 -0.62
CA GLN A 399 1.48 35.92 -2.02
C GLN A 399 2.68 36.43 -2.83
N ARG A 400 3.31 35.55 -3.62
CA ARG A 400 4.54 35.84 -4.40
C ARG A 400 5.70 36.45 -3.61
N GLY A 401 5.62 36.43 -2.27
CA GLY A 401 6.67 36.96 -1.41
C GLY A 401 7.85 35.99 -1.28
N GLN A 402 8.95 36.50 -0.74
CA GLN A 402 10.14 35.72 -0.39
C GLN A 402 10.48 35.93 1.07
N MET A 403 10.37 34.88 1.87
CA MET A 403 10.80 34.83 3.26
C MET A 403 11.94 33.83 3.42
N LEU A 404 13.11 34.31 3.86
CA LEU A 404 14.31 33.49 4.00
C LEU A 404 14.94 33.68 5.38
N GLN A 405 14.89 32.63 6.19
CA GLN A 405 15.74 32.51 7.37
C GLN A 405 17.10 31.90 6.98
N THR A 406 18.20 32.62 7.20
CA THR A 406 19.55 32.16 6.82
C THR A 406 20.25 31.33 7.88
N GLY A 407 19.90 31.49 9.15
CA GLY A 407 20.45 30.76 10.28
C GLY A 407 19.80 29.40 10.49
N VAL A 408 20.46 28.56 11.28
CA VAL A 408 20.07 27.16 11.54
C VAL A 408 19.19 26.99 12.79
N GLU A 409 18.88 28.09 13.49
CA GLU A 409 17.96 28.07 14.63
C GLU A 409 16.52 27.75 14.21
N GLN A 410 15.65 27.44 15.18
CA GLN A 410 14.26 27.09 14.90
C GLN A 410 13.44 28.34 14.52
N GLY A 411 13.15 28.50 13.23
CA GLY A 411 12.19 29.48 12.74
C GLY A 411 10.78 29.18 13.23
N LYS A 412 10.01 30.22 13.56
CA LYS A 412 8.63 30.06 14.06
C LYS A 412 7.69 31.05 13.38
N VAL A 413 6.60 30.54 12.80
CA VAL A 413 5.46 31.32 12.34
C VAL A 413 4.23 30.85 13.11
N HIS A 414 3.72 31.68 14.01
CA HIS A 414 2.59 31.35 14.88
C HIS A 414 1.43 32.33 14.69
N LEU A 415 0.39 31.88 13.98
CA LEU A 415 -0.78 32.68 13.67
C LEU A 415 -2.05 32.02 14.21
N THR A 416 -2.96 32.84 14.73
CA THR A 416 -4.25 32.33 15.21
C THR A 416 -5.27 32.11 14.09
N GLN A 417 -4.97 32.55 12.86
CA GLN A 417 -5.81 32.37 11.67
C GLN A 417 -4.99 31.85 10.48
N THR A 418 -5.07 32.49 9.31
CA THR A 418 -4.58 31.95 8.03
C THR A 418 -3.18 32.48 7.66
N ILE A 419 -2.33 31.59 7.14
CA ILE A 419 -1.23 31.96 6.24
C ILE A 419 -1.72 31.76 4.80
N ASP A 420 -1.66 32.80 4.00
CA ASP A 420 -1.83 32.76 2.54
C ASP A 420 -0.46 32.88 1.88
N ASN A 421 0.13 31.75 1.50
CA ASN A 421 1.43 31.63 0.83
C ASN A 421 1.27 31.29 -0.66
N GLN A 422 0.19 31.73 -1.31
CA GLN A 422 -0.05 31.41 -2.72
C GLN A 422 1.08 31.93 -3.62
N SER A 423 1.73 31.01 -4.36
CA SER A 423 2.94 31.29 -5.16
C SER A 423 4.10 31.96 -4.38
N GLY A 424 4.05 31.95 -3.04
CA GLY A 424 5.07 32.52 -2.16
C GLY A 424 6.12 31.49 -1.77
N ASN A 425 7.18 31.95 -1.10
CA ASN A 425 8.25 31.10 -0.60
C ASN A 425 8.59 31.42 0.87
N ILE A 426 8.32 30.46 1.76
CA ILE A 426 8.73 30.49 3.16
C ILE A 426 9.84 29.46 3.36
N SER A 427 11.08 29.92 3.43
CA SER A 427 12.28 29.07 3.52
C SER A 427 13.06 29.31 4.81
N SER A 428 13.48 28.23 5.46
CA SER A 428 14.43 28.25 6.58
C SER A 428 15.63 27.34 6.30
N GLN A 429 16.82 27.75 6.71
CA GLN A 429 18.02 26.89 6.70
C GLN A 429 18.13 25.99 7.95
N GLY A 430 17.27 26.20 8.94
CA GLY A 430 17.09 25.36 10.13
C GLY A 430 15.68 24.79 10.19
N THR A 431 15.30 24.27 11.37
CA THR A 431 13.93 23.78 11.59
C THR A 431 12.91 24.91 11.43
N LEU A 432 11.78 24.62 10.80
CA LEU A 432 10.68 25.58 10.63
C LEU A 432 9.41 25.03 11.28
N ASN A 433 8.88 25.76 12.26
CA ASN A 433 7.59 25.46 12.88
C ASN A 433 6.52 26.45 12.43
N VAL A 434 5.45 25.93 11.85
CA VAL A 434 4.28 26.67 11.35
C VAL A 434 3.05 26.25 12.16
N ASP A 435 2.67 27.09 13.12
CA ASP A 435 1.50 26.89 13.98
C ASP A 435 0.38 27.84 13.53
N VAL A 436 -0.69 27.33 12.91
CA VAL A 436 -1.74 28.14 12.26
C VAL A 436 -3.15 27.58 12.47
N ASN A 437 -4.18 28.36 12.15
CA ASN A 437 -5.50 27.79 11.91
C ASN A 437 -5.57 27.13 10.52
N LYS A 438 -5.16 27.86 9.47
CA LYS A 438 -5.16 27.36 8.08
C LYS A 438 -3.87 27.75 7.37
N LEU A 439 -3.30 26.83 6.59
CA LEU A 439 -2.20 27.10 5.67
C LEU A 439 -2.68 26.96 4.23
N GLU A 440 -2.69 28.05 3.46
CA GLU A 440 -2.93 28.04 2.02
C GLU A 440 -1.58 28.16 1.30
N ASN A 441 -1.09 27.04 0.74
CA ASN A 441 0.19 26.92 0.07
C ASN A 441 0.04 26.56 -1.42
N GLN A 442 -1.02 27.04 -2.07
CA GLN A 442 -1.27 26.70 -3.47
C GLN A 442 -0.17 27.28 -4.37
N GLN A 443 0.48 26.43 -5.18
CA GLN A 443 1.67 26.80 -5.97
C GLN A 443 2.82 27.41 -5.16
N GLY A 444 2.73 27.37 -3.83
CA GLY A 444 3.67 27.96 -2.89
C GLY A 444 4.71 26.96 -2.43
N VAL A 445 5.74 27.47 -1.76
CA VAL A 445 6.85 26.68 -1.25
C VAL A 445 7.01 26.96 0.25
N VAL A 446 7.00 25.89 1.05
CA VAL A 446 7.40 25.93 2.47
C VAL A 446 8.52 24.92 2.68
N VAL A 447 9.69 25.41 3.04
CA VAL A 447 10.95 24.63 3.05
C VAL A 447 11.69 24.78 4.37
N ALA A 448 12.10 23.65 4.94
CA ALA A 448 13.17 23.56 5.93
C ALA A 448 14.39 22.86 5.29
N ALA A 449 15.42 23.63 4.93
CA ALA A 449 16.60 23.18 4.17
C ALA A 449 17.80 22.81 5.08
N LYS A 450 18.87 22.27 4.47
CA LYS A 450 20.18 21.88 5.05
C LYS A 450 20.15 20.87 6.19
N VAL A 451 19.61 21.25 7.33
CA VAL A 451 19.55 20.46 8.56
C VAL A 451 18.18 20.56 9.23
N GLY A 452 17.24 21.29 8.62
CA GLY A 452 15.94 21.59 9.21
C GLY A 452 14.90 20.50 9.04
N SER A 453 14.11 20.31 10.10
CA SER A 453 12.83 19.62 10.03
C SER A 453 11.69 20.62 9.77
N LEU A 454 10.62 20.19 9.12
CA LEU A 454 9.41 20.99 8.91
C LEU A 454 8.29 20.47 9.81
N ILE A 455 7.73 21.34 10.65
CA ILE A 455 6.59 21.03 11.52
C ILE A 455 5.45 21.96 11.14
N VAL A 456 4.32 21.40 10.72
CA VAL A 456 3.10 22.15 10.38
C VAL A 456 1.96 21.68 11.27
N ASN A 457 1.50 22.54 12.17
CA ASN A 457 0.34 22.30 13.02
C ASN A 457 -0.78 23.26 12.57
N ALA A 458 -1.79 22.74 11.88
CA ALA A 458 -2.92 23.51 11.37
C ALA A 458 -4.23 23.06 12.02
N GLN A 459 -4.95 23.96 12.70
CA GLN A 459 -6.19 23.60 13.42
C GLN A 459 -7.39 23.29 12.51
N GLN A 460 -7.41 23.82 11.28
CA GLN A 460 -8.48 23.64 10.30
C GLN A 460 -8.02 22.81 9.10
N GLY A 461 -6.88 23.16 8.50
CA GLY A 461 -6.36 22.40 7.37
C GLY A 461 -5.17 23.02 6.65
N VAL A 462 -4.56 22.22 5.78
CA VAL A 462 -3.45 22.60 4.91
C VAL A 462 -3.87 22.36 3.47
N ASP A 463 -3.77 23.39 2.64
CA ASP A 463 -3.96 23.28 1.19
C ASP A 463 -2.63 23.43 0.48
N ASN A 464 -2.06 22.32 0.02
CA ASN A 464 -0.81 22.21 -0.71
C ASN A 464 -1.05 21.91 -2.21
N THR A 465 -2.17 22.34 -2.77
CA THR A 465 -2.50 22.08 -4.18
C THR A 465 -1.44 22.69 -5.11
N HIS A 466 -0.79 21.88 -5.95
CA HIS A 466 0.38 22.29 -6.77
C HIS A 466 1.56 22.90 -5.97
N GLY A 467 1.54 22.79 -4.64
CA GLY A 467 2.54 23.37 -3.75
C GLY A 467 3.62 22.38 -3.35
N THR A 468 4.62 22.87 -2.63
CA THR A 468 5.69 22.06 -2.07
C THR A 468 5.80 22.30 -0.56
N LEU A 469 5.71 21.22 0.21
CA LEU A 469 6.15 21.13 1.60
C LEU A 469 7.39 20.25 1.64
N PHE A 470 8.53 20.80 2.06
CA PHE A 470 9.81 20.11 2.00
C PHE A 470 10.60 20.25 3.30
N ALA A 471 11.16 19.14 3.76
CA ALA A 471 12.15 19.09 4.82
C ALA A 471 13.40 18.34 4.36
N GLU A 472 14.58 18.85 4.73
CA GLU A 472 15.83 18.11 4.53
C GLU A 472 15.92 16.94 5.52
N GLN A 473 15.49 17.12 6.77
CA GLN A 473 15.38 16.08 7.80
C GLN A 473 13.93 15.61 7.94
N ASP A 474 13.33 15.66 9.14
CA ASP A 474 11.99 15.14 9.39
C ASP A 474 10.88 16.10 8.94
N LEU A 475 9.74 15.55 8.52
CA LEU A 475 8.55 16.32 8.18
C LEU A 475 7.35 15.84 9.00
N THR A 476 6.69 16.75 9.70
CA THR A 476 5.48 16.46 10.49
C THR A 476 4.35 17.39 10.11
N ILE A 477 3.18 16.83 9.79
CA ILE A 477 1.95 17.59 9.54
C ILE A 477 0.87 17.05 10.49
N HIS A 478 0.32 17.93 11.33
CA HIS A 478 -0.89 17.68 12.09
C HIS A 478 -1.98 18.64 11.61
N ALA A 479 -3.01 18.11 10.94
CA ALA A 479 -4.12 18.92 10.46
C ALA A 479 -5.39 18.08 10.27
N PRO A 480 -6.61 18.55 10.61
CA PRO A 480 -7.81 17.76 10.31
C PRO A 480 -7.98 17.42 8.82
N SER A 481 -7.53 18.30 7.92
CA SER A 481 -7.52 18.04 6.49
C SER A 481 -6.20 18.49 5.85
N LEU A 482 -5.66 17.64 4.97
CA LEU A 482 -4.53 17.95 4.11
C LEU A 482 -4.94 17.71 2.65
N VAL A 483 -4.94 18.78 1.85
CA VAL A 483 -5.10 18.71 0.39
C VAL A 483 -3.71 18.76 -0.23
N ASN A 484 -3.31 17.70 -0.91
CA ASN A 484 -2.03 17.58 -1.62
C ASN A 484 -2.26 17.19 -3.08
N ILE A 485 -3.30 17.77 -3.70
CA ILE A 485 -3.66 17.47 -5.09
C ILE A 485 -2.62 18.09 -6.02
N ASP A 486 -2.00 17.26 -6.87
CA ASP A 486 -0.88 17.66 -7.74
C ASP A 486 0.30 18.32 -6.97
N GLY A 487 0.36 18.13 -5.65
CA GLY A 487 1.33 18.75 -4.74
C GLY A 487 2.42 17.78 -4.29
N GLN A 488 3.45 18.32 -3.64
CA GLN A 488 4.59 17.56 -3.13
C GLN A 488 4.74 17.73 -1.62
N VAL A 489 4.84 16.61 -0.90
CA VAL A 489 5.24 16.54 0.50
C VAL A 489 6.47 15.63 0.59
N ILE A 490 7.62 16.20 0.94
CA ILE A 490 8.92 15.53 0.81
C ILE A 490 9.74 15.65 2.10
N SER A 491 10.22 14.52 2.60
CA SER A 491 11.24 14.38 3.64
C SER A 491 12.48 13.73 3.03
N LYS A 492 13.53 14.52 2.80
CA LYS A 492 14.64 14.11 1.93
C LYS A 492 15.65 13.18 2.61
N GLN A 493 15.87 13.27 3.92
CA GLN A 493 16.78 12.39 4.64
C GLN A 493 16.15 11.78 5.90
N GLY A 494 15.01 12.31 6.36
CA GLY A 494 14.39 11.92 7.62
C GLY A 494 13.11 11.10 7.46
N ASN A 495 12.39 11.02 8.57
CA ASN A 495 11.07 10.42 8.66
C ASN A 495 9.99 11.41 8.25
N MET A 496 8.79 10.91 8.02
CA MET A 496 7.60 11.70 7.74
C MET A 496 6.43 11.18 8.56
N GLN A 497 5.74 12.09 9.25
CA GLN A 497 4.49 11.79 9.94
C GLN A 497 3.40 12.75 9.46
N ILE A 498 2.33 12.20 8.91
CA ILE A 498 1.14 12.95 8.52
C ILE A 498 -0.04 12.40 9.30
N ASP A 499 -0.57 13.23 10.19
CA ASP A 499 -1.81 12.97 10.92
C ASP A 499 -2.90 13.89 10.37
N ALA A 500 -3.77 13.33 9.52
CA ALA A 500 -4.89 14.05 8.95
C ALA A 500 -6.16 13.22 8.85
N GLU A 501 -7.28 13.71 9.39
CA GLU A 501 -8.55 12.98 9.30
C GLU A 501 -8.96 12.74 7.85
N ASN A 502 -8.74 13.74 6.98
CA ASN A 502 -9.00 13.66 5.54
C ASN A 502 -7.75 14.08 4.74
N LEU A 503 -7.10 13.12 4.09
CA LEU A 503 -5.96 13.33 3.19
C LEU A 503 -6.39 13.19 1.73
N GLN A 504 -6.33 14.27 0.96
CA GLN A 504 -6.58 14.29 -0.49
C GLN A 504 -5.25 14.40 -1.23
N GLY A 505 -4.58 13.26 -1.48
CA GLY A 505 -3.28 13.17 -2.14
C GLY A 505 -3.32 12.89 -3.65
N GLN A 506 -4.45 13.13 -4.31
CA GLN A 506 -4.69 12.75 -5.71
C GLN A 506 -3.62 13.33 -6.65
N ARG A 507 -3.00 12.47 -7.48
CA ARG A 507 -1.87 12.84 -8.39
C ARG A 507 -0.68 13.54 -7.70
N GLY A 508 -0.64 13.56 -6.38
CA GLY A 508 0.43 14.17 -5.60
C GLY A 508 1.57 13.20 -5.31
N GLU A 509 2.63 13.75 -4.71
CA GLU A 509 3.78 13.00 -4.23
C GLU A 509 3.89 13.09 -2.71
N ILE A 510 4.07 11.93 -2.06
CA ILE A 510 4.37 11.79 -0.63
C ILE A 510 5.61 10.91 -0.51
N VAL A 511 6.78 11.52 -0.28
CA VAL A 511 8.07 10.83 -0.35
C VAL A 511 8.89 11.06 0.91
N ALA A 512 9.28 9.98 1.59
CA ALA A 512 10.22 10.01 2.70
C ALA A 512 11.45 9.14 2.37
N GLN A 513 12.65 9.55 2.80
CA GLN A 513 13.82 8.65 2.74
C GLN A 513 14.04 7.84 4.02
N GLY A 514 13.19 8.03 5.04
CA GLY A 514 13.10 7.23 6.26
C GLY A 514 11.76 6.48 6.38
N GLU A 515 11.21 6.44 7.60
CA GLU A 515 9.87 5.93 7.87
C GLU A 515 8.80 6.95 7.47
N LEU A 516 7.74 6.48 6.83
CA LEU A 516 6.52 7.22 6.54
C LEU A 516 5.38 6.66 7.38
N VAL A 517 4.82 7.50 8.25
CA VAL A 517 3.60 7.23 9.03
C VAL A 517 2.47 8.10 8.49
N LEU A 518 1.44 7.45 7.94
CA LEU A 518 0.22 8.10 7.47
C LEU A 518 -0.97 7.66 8.32
N ASN A 519 -1.56 8.58 9.09
CA ASN A 519 -2.75 8.30 9.88
C ASN A 519 -3.90 9.19 9.43
N GLY A 520 -5.07 8.59 9.19
CA GLY A 520 -6.28 9.33 8.85
C GLY A 520 -7.57 8.54 9.00
N LYS A 521 -8.70 9.16 8.67
CA LYS A 521 -9.98 8.44 8.49
C LYS A 521 -10.15 8.13 7.01
N GLU A 522 -10.14 9.16 6.18
CA GLU A 522 -10.25 9.05 4.72
C GLU A 522 -8.91 9.43 4.10
N ILE A 523 -8.28 8.48 3.42
CA ILE A 523 -7.04 8.70 2.68
C ILE A 523 -7.30 8.41 1.20
N ASP A 524 -7.27 9.46 0.39
CA ASP A 524 -7.40 9.36 -1.06
C ASP A 524 -6.06 9.62 -1.74
N LEU A 525 -5.45 8.55 -2.27
CA LEU A 525 -4.20 8.54 -3.00
C LEU A 525 -4.42 8.21 -4.48
N LEU A 526 -5.59 8.49 -5.06
CA LEU A 526 -5.88 8.23 -6.48
C LEU A 526 -4.76 8.78 -7.40
N ALA A 527 -4.13 7.89 -8.17
CA ALA A 527 -3.02 8.19 -9.06
C ALA A 527 -1.81 8.89 -8.39
N ALA A 528 -1.67 8.79 -7.07
CA ALA A 528 -0.57 9.39 -6.32
C ALA A 528 0.68 8.51 -6.34
N ASN A 529 1.82 9.12 -6.04
CA ASN A 529 3.08 8.42 -5.76
C ASN A 529 3.42 8.52 -4.28
N THR A 530 3.45 7.38 -3.59
CA THR A 530 3.84 7.26 -2.18
C THR A 530 5.10 6.40 -2.07
N GLN A 531 6.16 6.90 -1.45
CA GLN A 531 7.43 6.18 -1.37
C GLN A 531 8.13 6.41 -0.02
N ALA A 532 8.61 5.33 0.60
CA ALA A 532 9.44 5.41 1.80
C ALA A 532 10.39 4.23 1.98
N GLN A 533 11.36 4.31 2.90
CA GLN A 533 12.11 3.12 3.32
C GLN A 533 11.22 2.15 4.11
N HIS A 534 10.30 2.67 4.92
CA HIS A 534 9.37 1.89 5.71
C HIS A 534 8.02 2.61 5.74
N ILE A 535 6.92 1.90 5.41
CA ILE A 535 5.59 2.50 5.32
C ILE A 535 4.68 1.90 6.40
N LYS A 536 4.06 2.78 7.19
CA LYS A 536 2.97 2.48 8.10
C LYS A 536 1.78 3.36 7.77
N LEU A 537 0.64 2.75 7.43
CA LEU A 537 -0.58 3.47 7.12
C LEU A 537 -1.74 2.97 7.97
N THR A 538 -2.44 3.90 8.62
CA THR A 538 -3.70 3.62 9.34
C THR A 538 -4.81 4.50 8.80
N ALA A 539 -5.91 3.89 8.33
CA ALA A 539 -7.07 4.60 7.80
C ALA A 539 -8.41 3.94 8.19
N ASN A 540 -9.53 4.63 7.99
CA ASN A 540 -10.82 3.95 7.85
C ASN A 540 -11.02 3.47 6.41
N ASN A 541 -10.77 4.35 5.44
CA ASN A 541 -10.82 4.03 4.02
C ASN A 541 -9.55 4.53 3.33
N LEU A 542 -9.03 3.71 2.42
CA LEU A 542 -7.89 4.03 1.58
C LEU A 542 -8.25 3.82 0.11
N GLN A 543 -8.30 4.91 -0.66
CA GLN A 543 -8.37 4.86 -2.12
C GLN A 543 -6.94 4.91 -2.68
N HIS A 544 -6.51 3.85 -3.35
CA HIS A 544 -5.19 3.69 -3.96
C HIS A 544 -5.33 3.23 -5.43
N GLN A 545 -6.34 3.75 -6.13
CA GLN A 545 -6.57 3.39 -7.53
C GLN A 545 -5.55 4.08 -8.43
N TYR A 546 -5.02 3.36 -9.43
CA TYR A 546 -3.99 3.86 -10.38
C TYR A 546 -2.72 4.43 -9.72
N ALA A 547 -2.54 4.19 -8.42
CA ALA A 547 -1.51 4.80 -7.60
C ALA A 547 -0.34 3.84 -7.39
N THR A 548 0.80 4.39 -6.98
CA THR A 548 1.98 3.60 -6.63
C THR A 548 2.37 3.83 -5.17
N MET A 549 2.51 2.75 -4.42
CA MET A 549 3.05 2.75 -3.07
C MET A 549 4.29 1.85 -3.04
N THR A 550 5.47 2.46 -2.88
CA THR A 550 6.75 1.75 -2.97
C THR A 550 7.51 1.81 -1.65
N GLN A 551 7.69 0.65 -1.02
CA GLN A 551 8.59 0.51 0.12
C GLN A 551 9.99 0.05 -0.31
N LEU A 552 10.99 0.87 -0.06
CA LEU A 552 12.38 0.62 -0.45
C LEU A 552 13.14 -0.28 0.54
N GLY A 553 12.79 -0.25 1.81
CA GLY A 553 13.43 -1.02 2.87
C GLY A 553 12.90 -2.46 2.97
N GLU A 554 13.66 -3.30 3.67
CA GLU A 554 13.37 -4.73 3.87
C GLU A 554 12.57 -5.01 5.15
N GLN A 555 12.25 -3.97 5.93
CA GLN A 555 11.39 -4.08 7.11
C GLN A 555 9.94 -4.41 6.71
N GLN A 556 9.14 -4.92 7.64
CA GLN A 556 7.74 -5.23 7.38
C GLN A 556 6.91 -3.95 7.27
N GLY A 557 6.41 -3.64 6.06
CA GLY A 557 5.44 -2.57 5.86
C GLY A 557 4.05 -2.95 6.38
N SER A 558 3.25 -1.97 6.80
CA SER A 558 1.91 -2.22 7.30
C SER A 558 0.87 -1.24 6.78
N ILE A 559 -0.29 -1.78 6.39
CA ILE A 559 -1.48 -1.04 6.00
C ILE A 559 -2.65 -1.58 6.83
N THR A 560 -3.20 -0.75 7.71
CA THR A 560 -4.34 -1.10 8.56
C THR A 560 -5.53 -0.20 8.21
N VAL A 561 -6.59 -0.78 7.67
CA VAL A 561 -7.76 -0.05 7.17
C VAL A 561 -9.01 -0.60 7.85
N SER A 562 -9.72 0.19 8.65
CA SER A 562 -10.87 -0.34 9.42
C SER A 562 -12.09 -0.70 8.54
N GLN A 563 -12.17 -0.15 7.33
CA GLN A 563 -13.23 -0.40 6.34
C GLN A 563 -12.64 -0.88 5.01
N GLN A 564 -12.59 -0.02 3.97
CA GLN A 564 -12.26 -0.44 2.61
C GLN A 564 -10.88 0.00 2.14
N LEU A 565 -10.09 -0.94 1.65
CA LEU A 565 -8.89 -0.70 0.86
C LEU A 565 -9.18 -0.94 -0.63
N ASN A 566 -9.06 0.09 -1.45
CA ASN A 566 -9.28 0.02 -2.88
C ASN A 566 -7.97 0.21 -3.65
N ASN A 567 -7.34 -0.90 -4.06
CA ASN A 567 -6.11 -0.95 -4.86
C ASN A 567 -6.39 -1.30 -6.34
N GLN A 568 -7.55 -0.93 -6.88
CA GLN A 568 -7.87 -1.27 -8.28
C GLN A 568 -6.90 -0.56 -9.23
N PHE A 569 -6.27 -1.30 -10.14
CA PHE A 569 -5.22 -0.80 -11.03
C PHE A 569 -4.01 -0.16 -10.32
N GLY A 570 -3.91 -0.27 -8.99
CA GLY A 570 -2.82 0.28 -8.20
C GLY A 570 -1.69 -0.73 -8.01
N ASP A 571 -0.52 -0.25 -7.60
CA ASP A 571 0.66 -1.06 -7.27
C ASP A 571 1.13 -0.77 -5.84
N ILE A 572 0.96 -1.74 -4.94
CA ILE A 572 1.56 -1.75 -3.61
C ILE A 572 2.75 -2.70 -3.66
N SER A 573 3.96 -2.17 -3.72
CA SER A 573 5.19 -2.94 -3.89
C SER A 573 6.20 -2.63 -2.79
N GLY A 574 6.89 -3.64 -2.28
CA GLY A 574 7.93 -3.43 -1.27
C GLY A 574 9.06 -4.46 -1.32
N ASN A 575 10.25 -4.05 -0.89
CA ASN A 575 11.40 -4.96 -0.73
C ASN A 575 11.27 -5.89 0.49
N GLY A 576 10.49 -5.50 1.50
CA GLY A 576 10.21 -6.28 2.70
C GLY A 576 8.84 -6.97 2.66
N SER A 577 8.49 -7.62 3.78
CA SER A 577 7.15 -8.19 3.98
C SER A 577 6.07 -7.12 4.02
N TRP A 578 4.85 -7.47 3.63
CA TRP A 578 3.67 -6.61 3.78
C TRP A 578 2.65 -7.28 4.69
N LEU A 579 2.17 -6.53 5.70
CA LEU A 579 0.99 -6.88 6.49
C LEU A 579 -0.15 -5.92 6.14
N ILE A 580 -1.20 -6.44 5.53
CA ILE A 580 -2.39 -5.66 5.19
C ILE A 580 -3.58 -6.19 5.98
N LYS A 581 -4.13 -5.35 6.84
CA LYS A 581 -5.36 -5.63 7.59
C LYS A 581 -6.48 -4.74 7.06
N ALA A 582 -7.59 -5.33 6.62
CA ALA A 582 -8.75 -4.56 6.18
C ALA A 582 -10.08 -5.24 6.52
N ASN A 583 -11.19 -4.51 6.51
CA ASN A 583 -12.50 -5.16 6.48
C ASN A 583 -12.78 -5.73 5.08
N SER A 584 -12.53 -4.94 4.03
CA SER A 584 -12.59 -5.41 2.64
C SER A 584 -11.45 -4.85 1.80
N LEU A 585 -10.90 -5.66 0.90
CA LEU A 585 -9.83 -5.28 -0.03
C LEU A 585 -10.25 -5.56 -1.47
N SER A 586 -10.28 -4.52 -2.31
CA SER A 586 -10.37 -4.67 -3.77
C SER A 586 -8.99 -4.51 -4.38
N ASN A 587 -8.46 -5.57 -4.97
CA ASN A 587 -7.21 -5.60 -5.75
C ASN A 587 -7.50 -5.93 -7.23
N GLN A 588 -8.65 -5.53 -7.77
CA GLN A 588 -9.00 -5.89 -9.16
C GLN A 588 -8.04 -5.21 -10.14
N GLN A 589 -7.44 -5.99 -11.04
CA GLN A 589 -6.41 -5.51 -11.97
C GLN A 589 -5.22 -4.79 -11.27
N GLY A 590 -5.13 -4.91 -9.94
CA GLY A 590 -4.11 -4.30 -9.12
C GLY A 590 -3.00 -5.29 -8.81
N LYS A 591 -1.93 -4.77 -8.21
CA LYS A 591 -0.76 -5.55 -7.81
C LYS A 591 -0.44 -5.28 -6.35
N ILE A 592 -0.23 -6.35 -5.61
CA ILE A 592 0.38 -6.31 -4.27
C ILE A 592 1.57 -7.27 -4.28
N PHE A 593 2.76 -6.71 -4.10
CA PHE A 593 4.02 -7.43 -4.30
C PHE A 593 5.00 -7.23 -3.14
N SER A 594 5.41 -8.34 -2.56
CA SER A 594 6.48 -8.40 -1.56
C SER A 594 7.70 -9.09 -2.18
N ALA A 595 8.74 -8.29 -2.45
CA ALA A 595 9.96 -8.68 -3.15
C ALA A 595 11.01 -9.30 -2.21
N LYS A 596 12.23 -9.55 -2.72
CA LYS A 596 13.41 -10.05 -1.98
C LYS A 596 13.12 -11.15 -0.96
N MET A 597 13.06 -10.88 0.34
CA MET A 597 12.81 -11.89 1.38
C MET A 597 11.45 -11.70 2.05
N GLY A 598 10.58 -10.89 1.44
CA GLY A 598 9.28 -10.55 2.00
C GLY A 598 8.21 -11.61 1.81
N ARG A 599 7.37 -11.74 2.84
CA ARG A 599 6.10 -12.47 2.85
C ARG A 599 4.95 -11.48 2.65
N LEU A 600 3.89 -11.92 1.98
CA LEU A 600 2.65 -11.15 1.87
C LEU A 600 1.59 -11.72 2.82
N ASP A 601 1.22 -10.96 3.85
CA ASP A 601 0.20 -11.33 4.84
C ASP A 601 -1.03 -10.44 4.70
N LEU A 602 -2.16 -11.05 4.34
CA LEU A 602 -3.45 -10.38 4.15
C LEU A 602 -4.47 -10.90 5.18
N GLU A 603 -4.85 -10.06 6.13
CA GLU A 603 -5.90 -10.34 7.12
C GLU A 603 -7.15 -9.50 6.79
N ILE A 604 -8.09 -10.06 6.05
CA ILE A 604 -9.23 -9.33 5.46
C ILE A 604 -10.56 -9.84 6.00
N GLN A 605 -11.22 -9.11 6.88
CA GLN A 605 -12.34 -9.66 7.67
C GLN A 605 -13.53 -10.18 6.85
N GLN A 606 -13.90 -9.50 5.76
CA GLN A 606 -15.09 -9.83 4.95
C GLN A 606 -14.71 -10.40 3.58
N ALA A 607 -14.14 -9.57 2.71
CA ALA A 607 -13.92 -9.96 1.32
C ALA A 607 -12.63 -9.40 0.74
N LEU A 608 -11.86 -10.28 0.11
CA LEU A 608 -10.72 -9.98 -0.73
C LEU A 608 -11.08 -10.27 -2.19
N ASN A 609 -11.13 -9.22 -3.02
CA ASN A 609 -11.40 -9.34 -4.44
C ASN A 609 -10.14 -9.08 -5.26
N ASN A 610 -9.49 -10.16 -5.69
CA ASN A 610 -8.31 -10.18 -6.54
C ASN A 610 -8.65 -10.48 -8.02
N THR A 611 -9.83 -10.10 -8.51
CA THR A 611 -10.23 -10.41 -9.90
C THR A 611 -9.27 -9.77 -10.91
N GLY A 612 -8.57 -10.61 -11.67
CA GLY A 612 -7.54 -10.17 -12.63
C GLY A 612 -6.35 -9.44 -11.99
N GLY A 613 -6.23 -9.47 -10.67
CA GLY A 613 -5.14 -8.88 -9.91
C GLY A 613 -4.01 -9.86 -9.63
N VAL A 614 -2.91 -9.36 -9.10
CA VAL A 614 -1.71 -10.13 -8.75
C VAL A 614 -1.37 -9.94 -7.28
N LEU A 615 -1.31 -11.04 -6.54
CA LEU A 615 -0.83 -11.11 -5.16
C LEU A 615 0.42 -11.99 -5.14
N THR A 616 1.57 -11.40 -4.87
CA THR A 616 2.84 -12.13 -4.92
C THR A 616 3.68 -11.85 -3.68
N GLY A 617 4.09 -12.93 -3.00
CA GLY A 617 5.05 -12.87 -1.90
C GLY A 617 6.18 -13.85 -2.14
N ARG A 618 7.44 -13.39 -2.20
CA ARG A 618 8.54 -14.29 -2.60
C ARG A 618 8.78 -15.41 -1.59
N GLN A 619 8.71 -15.12 -0.28
CA GLN A 619 8.88 -16.11 0.80
C GLN A 619 7.58 -16.74 1.28
N GLY A 620 6.43 -16.35 0.72
CA GLY A 620 5.14 -16.94 1.03
C GLY A 620 3.99 -15.93 0.94
N VAL A 621 2.78 -16.47 0.90
CA VAL A 621 1.54 -15.71 0.94
C VAL A 621 0.61 -16.31 2.01
N PHE A 622 0.11 -15.46 2.90
CA PHE A 622 -0.93 -15.79 3.85
C PHE A 622 -2.17 -14.97 3.55
N ILE A 623 -3.32 -15.61 3.45
CA ILE A 623 -4.61 -14.95 3.29
C ILE A 623 -5.57 -15.52 4.32
N ASP A 624 -6.13 -14.66 5.15
CA ASP A 624 -7.23 -14.97 6.06
C ASP A 624 -8.42 -14.06 5.75
N THR A 625 -9.54 -14.64 5.29
CA THR A 625 -10.73 -13.88 4.91
C THR A 625 -12.02 -14.68 4.90
N GLN A 626 -13.21 -14.07 5.00
CA GLN A 626 -14.45 -14.85 4.80
C GLN A 626 -14.66 -15.25 3.33
N SER A 627 -14.36 -14.35 2.39
CA SER A 627 -14.54 -14.59 0.95
C SER A 627 -13.34 -14.11 0.15
N LEU A 628 -12.67 -15.03 -0.54
CA LEU A 628 -11.62 -14.74 -1.50
C LEU A 628 -12.17 -14.91 -2.93
N ILE A 629 -12.21 -13.83 -3.71
CA ILE A 629 -12.52 -13.87 -5.14
C ILE A 629 -11.20 -13.70 -5.89
N ASN A 630 -10.69 -14.77 -6.50
CA ASN A 630 -9.48 -14.81 -7.31
C ASN A 630 -9.77 -15.14 -8.80
N ARG A 631 -10.95 -14.77 -9.30
CA ARG A 631 -11.32 -15.01 -10.71
C ARG A 631 -10.33 -14.38 -11.66
N THR A 632 -9.75 -15.16 -12.58
CA THR A 632 -8.70 -14.70 -13.52
C THR A 632 -7.49 -14.03 -12.85
N GLY A 633 -7.39 -14.09 -11.51
CA GLY A 633 -6.34 -13.48 -10.72
C GLY A 633 -5.23 -14.46 -10.39
N GLN A 634 -4.12 -13.95 -9.88
CA GLN A 634 -2.94 -14.73 -9.54
C GLN A 634 -2.59 -14.57 -8.06
N VAL A 635 -2.34 -15.70 -7.39
CA VAL A 635 -1.70 -15.75 -6.07
C VAL A 635 -0.45 -16.59 -6.18
N ILE A 636 0.72 -15.98 -5.96
CA ILE A 636 2.02 -16.59 -6.27
C ILE A 636 2.95 -16.49 -5.05
N ALA A 637 3.48 -17.64 -4.63
CA ALA A 637 4.62 -17.72 -3.71
C ALA A 637 5.83 -18.33 -4.42
N SER A 638 6.76 -17.48 -4.88
CA SER A 638 7.84 -17.91 -5.78
C SER A 638 8.90 -18.81 -5.14
N MET A 639 9.07 -18.80 -3.83
CA MET A 639 10.03 -19.64 -3.09
C MET A 639 9.46 -20.19 -1.77
N GLY A 640 8.18 -19.96 -1.48
CA GLY A 640 7.56 -20.25 -0.19
C GLY A 640 6.21 -20.94 -0.30
N ASP A 641 5.52 -20.97 0.83
CA ASP A 641 4.19 -21.57 0.96
C ASP A 641 3.07 -20.56 0.66
N ILE A 642 1.92 -21.07 0.23
CA ILE A 642 0.65 -20.34 0.23
C ILE A 642 -0.26 -20.98 1.27
N THR A 643 -0.76 -20.18 2.21
CA THR A 643 -1.81 -20.58 3.15
C THR A 643 -3.05 -19.72 2.91
N LEU A 644 -4.16 -20.35 2.56
CA LEU A 644 -5.45 -19.69 2.31
C LEU A 644 -6.48 -20.19 3.33
N ASN A 645 -6.85 -19.33 4.26
CA ASN A 645 -7.95 -19.56 5.18
C ASN A 645 -9.14 -18.74 4.70
N SER A 646 -10.13 -19.41 4.10
CA SER A 646 -11.33 -18.71 3.66
C SER A 646 -12.60 -19.54 3.70
N ARG A 647 -13.71 -19.00 4.22
CA ARG A 647 -15.01 -19.71 4.15
C ARG A 647 -15.38 -20.03 2.69
N SER A 648 -15.20 -19.08 1.78
CA SER A 648 -15.41 -19.32 0.34
C SER A 648 -14.25 -18.81 -0.49
N LEU A 649 -13.79 -19.64 -1.42
CA LEU A 649 -12.81 -19.30 -2.46
C LEU A 649 -13.47 -19.44 -3.83
N ASP A 650 -13.53 -18.34 -4.59
CA ASP A 650 -13.89 -18.32 -5.99
C ASP A 650 -12.65 -18.02 -6.83
N GLY A 651 -11.93 -19.06 -7.21
CA GLY A 651 -10.69 -19.03 -8.00
C GLY A 651 -10.89 -19.40 -9.47
N ASP A 652 -12.11 -19.34 -10.00
CA ASP A 652 -12.40 -19.75 -11.37
C ASP A 652 -11.50 -19.03 -12.39
N LYS A 653 -10.87 -19.82 -13.27
CA LYS A 653 -9.89 -19.34 -14.28
C LYS A 653 -8.67 -18.60 -13.70
N GLY A 654 -8.47 -18.65 -12.38
CA GLY A 654 -7.33 -18.04 -11.70
C GLY A 654 -6.15 -19.00 -11.54
N GLU A 655 -5.10 -18.49 -10.91
CA GLU A 655 -3.87 -19.23 -10.63
C GLU A 655 -3.51 -19.17 -9.14
N LEU A 656 -3.20 -20.33 -8.56
CA LEU A 656 -2.66 -20.51 -7.22
C LEU A 656 -1.35 -21.29 -7.33
N LEU A 657 -0.22 -20.59 -7.23
CA LEU A 657 1.10 -21.13 -7.54
C LEU A 657 2.04 -21.00 -6.34
N ALA A 658 2.24 -22.09 -5.61
CA ALA A 658 3.21 -22.14 -4.51
C ALA A 658 4.46 -22.91 -4.93
N ALA A 659 5.65 -22.45 -4.54
CA ALA A 659 6.88 -23.19 -4.78
C ALA A 659 7.00 -24.42 -3.85
N ASN A 660 6.49 -24.32 -2.63
CA ASN A 660 6.57 -25.35 -1.60
C ASN A 660 5.17 -25.93 -1.32
N THR A 661 4.53 -25.52 -0.22
CA THR A 661 3.22 -26.04 0.18
C THR A 661 2.11 -25.09 -0.21
N LEU A 662 1.01 -25.64 -0.72
CA LEU A 662 -0.28 -24.96 -0.81
C LEU A 662 -1.26 -25.61 0.18
N ASP A 663 -1.64 -24.86 1.21
CA ASP A 663 -2.64 -25.26 2.20
C ASP A 663 -3.89 -24.38 2.04
N ILE A 664 -5.02 -24.99 1.71
CA ILE A 664 -6.31 -24.33 1.52
C ILE A 664 -7.31 -24.89 2.54
N GLN A 665 -7.88 -24.01 3.36
CA GLN A 665 -8.89 -24.33 4.34
C GLN A 665 -10.16 -23.50 4.08
N GLY A 666 -11.32 -24.14 3.98
CA GLY A 666 -12.57 -23.43 3.73
C GLY A 666 -13.85 -24.24 3.84
N GLU A 667 -14.97 -23.68 3.38
CA GLU A 667 -16.23 -24.41 3.23
C GLU A 667 -16.47 -24.73 1.74
N THR A 668 -16.52 -23.70 0.87
CA THR A 668 -16.80 -23.87 -0.57
C THR A 668 -15.65 -23.38 -1.42
N LEU A 669 -15.09 -24.25 -2.26
CA LEU A 669 -13.99 -23.93 -3.16
C LEU A 669 -14.45 -24.08 -4.62
N LEU A 670 -14.42 -23.00 -5.39
CA LEU A 670 -14.67 -22.99 -6.83
C LEU A 670 -13.35 -22.75 -7.55
N LEU A 671 -12.84 -23.77 -8.22
CA LEU A 671 -11.55 -23.80 -8.94
C LEU A 671 -11.76 -24.32 -10.37
N ASN A 672 -12.86 -23.93 -11.03
CA ASN A 672 -13.15 -24.35 -12.39
C ASN A 672 -12.21 -23.65 -13.37
N GLN A 673 -11.62 -24.41 -14.29
CA GLN A 673 -10.62 -23.92 -15.24
C GLN A 673 -9.42 -23.20 -14.58
N ALA A 674 -9.24 -23.37 -13.27
CA ALA A 674 -8.14 -22.78 -12.51
C ALA A 674 -6.87 -23.62 -12.64
N VAL A 675 -5.72 -23.00 -12.43
CA VAL A 675 -4.42 -23.70 -12.29
C VAL A 675 -3.94 -23.61 -10.85
N THR A 676 -3.85 -24.75 -10.21
CA THR A 676 -3.41 -24.92 -8.82
C THR A 676 -2.17 -25.79 -8.81
N GLN A 677 -1.03 -25.27 -8.37
CA GLN A 677 0.24 -26.00 -8.43
C GLN A 677 1.11 -25.75 -7.20
N ALA A 678 1.67 -26.83 -6.64
CA ALA A 678 2.65 -26.76 -5.54
C ALA A 678 3.54 -28.01 -5.44
N ASP A 679 4.66 -27.95 -4.71
CA ASP A 679 5.44 -29.15 -4.32
C ASP A 679 4.60 -30.08 -3.43
N ASN A 680 3.77 -29.53 -2.55
CA ASN A 680 2.86 -30.27 -1.69
C ASN A 680 1.50 -29.59 -1.60
N ILE A 681 0.40 -30.33 -1.75
CA ILE A 681 -0.97 -29.78 -1.70
C ILE A 681 -1.75 -30.40 -0.55
N THR A 682 -2.38 -29.55 0.25
CA THR A 682 -3.37 -29.92 1.25
C THR A 682 -4.61 -29.05 1.07
N ILE A 683 -5.77 -29.68 0.90
CA ILE A 683 -7.06 -28.99 0.82
C ILE A 683 -7.98 -29.59 1.88
N THR A 684 -8.57 -28.74 2.71
CA THR A 684 -9.61 -29.12 3.67
C THR A 684 -10.84 -28.23 3.47
N ALA A 685 -11.96 -28.80 3.02
CA ALA A 685 -13.19 -28.03 2.77
C ALA A 685 -14.49 -28.81 2.99
N ASN A 686 -15.65 -28.21 2.70
CA ASN A 686 -16.89 -28.95 2.54
C ASN A 686 -17.03 -29.44 1.09
N THR A 687 -16.87 -28.55 0.10
CA THR A 687 -16.99 -28.90 -1.32
C THR A 687 -15.85 -28.31 -2.15
N LEU A 688 -15.50 -28.98 -3.24
CA LEU A 688 -14.54 -28.51 -4.23
C LEU A 688 -15.08 -28.75 -5.65
N GLU A 689 -15.38 -27.66 -6.35
CA GLU A 689 -15.67 -27.65 -7.79
C GLU A 689 -14.39 -27.40 -8.57
N HIS A 690 -13.99 -28.32 -9.43
CA HIS A 690 -12.74 -28.30 -10.18
C HIS A 690 -12.94 -28.64 -11.66
N GLN A 691 -14.06 -28.21 -12.23
CA GLN A 691 -14.45 -28.58 -13.59
C GLN A 691 -13.49 -27.96 -14.62
N GLY A 692 -12.87 -28.79 -15.46
CA GLY A 692 -11.87 -28.35 -16.44
C GLY A 692 -10.61 -27.69 -15.84
N GLY A 693 -10.42 -27.78 -14.52
CA GLY A 693 -9.27 -27.22 -13.82
C GLY A 693 -8.06 -28.16 -13.85
N LYS A 694 -6.92 -27.63 -13.38
CA LYS A 694 -5.68 -28.40 -13.15
C LYS A 694 -5.19 -28.22 -11.73
N LEU A 695 -5.06 -29.31 -10.98
CA LEU A 695 -4.48 -29.35 -9.65
C LEU A 695 -3.28 -30.30 -9.69
N LEU A 696 -2.07 -29.75 -9.61
CA LEU A 696 -0.83 -30.49 -9.84
C LEU A 696 0.12 -30.38 -8.64
N GLN A 697 0.30 -31.49 -7.93
CA GLN A 697 1.36 -31.62 -6.95
C GLN A 697 2.64 -32.13 -7.63
N THR A 698 3.64 -31.25 -7.71
CA THR A 698 4.90 -31.52 -8.41
C THR A 698 5.94 -32.24 -7.54
N GLY A 699 5.78 -32.24 -6.23
CA GLY A 699 6.66 -32.91 -5.28
C GLY A 699 6.22 -34.33 -4.95
N ASP A 700 7.14 -35.05 -4.31
CA ASP A 700 7.00 -36.50 -4.04
C ASP A 700 6.47 -36.78 -2.61
N LYS A 701 6.04 -35.72 -1.89
CA LYS A 701 5.46 -35.81 -0.54
C LYS A 701 4.01 -36.32 -0.61
N ALA A 702 3.48 -36.74 0.54
CA ALA A 702 2.07 -37.13 0.64
C ALA A 702 1.15 -35.90 0.59
N GLY A 703 0.34 -35.80 -0.46
CA GLY A 703 -0.70 -34.79 -0.64
C GLY A 703 -2.08 -35.28 -0.22
N LYS A 704 -3.01 -34.35 0.02
CA LYS A 704 -4.38 -34.72 0.41
C LYS A 704 -5.46 -33.70 0.05
N ILE A 705 -6.66 -34.21 -0.23
CA ILE A 705 -7.92 -33.46 -0.31
C ILE A 705 -8.88 -34.10 0.70
N ILE A 706 -9.36 -33.32 1.67
CA ILE A 706 -10.32 -33.75 2.70
C ILE A 706 -11.56 -32.88 2.60
N LEU A 707 -12.68 -33.49 2.24
CA LEU A 707 -13.98 -32.84 2.05
C LEU A 707 -15.04 -33.51 2.91
N GLN A 708 -15.97 -32.70 3.44
CA GLN A 708 -17.18 -33.22 4.11
C GLN A 708 -18.28 -33.59 3.11
N GLY A 709 -18.29 -32.95 1.94
CA GLY A 709 -19.24 -33.14 0.85
C GLY A 709 -18.54 -33.60 -0.44
N GLN A 710 -18.94 -33.01 -1.57
CA GLN A 710 -18.58 -33.51 -2.90
C GLN A 710 -17.28 -32.91 -3.46
N LEU A 711 -16.51 -33.74 -4.19
CA LEU A 711 -15.45 -33.33 -5.11
C LEU A 711 -15.95 -33.49 -6.54
N ASN A 712 -16.03 -32.39 -7.30
CA ASN A 712 -16.37 -32.41 -8.72
C ASN A 712 -15.14 -32.11 -9.59
N ASN A 713 -14.56 -33.15 -10.19
CA ASN A 713 -13.43 -33.10 -11.12
C ASN A 713 -13.86 -33.36 -12.58
N GLN A 714 -15.09 -32.99 -12.97
CA GLN A 714 -15.56 -33.20 -14.35
C GLN A 714 -14.66 -32.52 -15.38
N ALA A 715 -14.17 -33.29 -16.36
CA ALA A 715 -13.20 -32.85 -17.36
C ALA A 715 -11.92 -32.17 -16.79
N GLY A 716 -11.66 -32.31 -15.49
CA GLY A 716 -10.51 -31.73 -14.79
C GLY A 716 -9.34 -32.71 -14.64
N GLU A 717 -8.22 -32.21 -14.12
CA GLU A 717 -6.99 -32.98 -13.90
C GLU A 717 -6.48 -32.78 -12.47
N ILE A 718 -6.43 -33.87 -11.69
CA ILE A 718 -5.77 -33.92 -10.38
C ILE A 718 -4.55 -34.83 -10.51
N GLY A 719 -3.35 -34.26 -10.37
CA GLY A 719 -2.07 -34.95 -10.54
C GLY A 719 -1.19 -34.86 -9.30
N SER A 720 -0.50 -35.95 -8.94
CA SER A 720 0.51 -35.94 -7.86
C SER A 720 1.72 -36.82 -8.19
N ASN A 721 2.93 -36.31 -7.95
CA ASN A 721 4.15 -37.12 -8.04
C ASN A 721 4.40 -38.00 -6.80
N GLY A 722 3.74 -37.72 -5.67
CA GLY A 722 3.80 -38.50 -4.44
C GLY A 722 2.49 -39.22 -4.13
N ASP A 723 2.42 -39.85 -2.96
CA ASP A 723 1.18 -40.45 -2.45
C ASP A 723 0.09 -39.38 -2.37
N PHE A 724 -1.15 -39.74 -2.71
CA PHE A 724 -2.27 -38.81 -2.72
C PHE A 724 -3.52 -39.44 -2.14
N THR A 725 -4.11 -38.75 -1.17
CA THR A 725 -5.32 -39.19 -0.47
C THR A 725 -6.50 -38.26 -0.74
N ILE A 726 -7.64 -38.83 -1.12
CA ILE A 726 -8.90 -38.09 -1.29
C ILE A 726 -9.93 -38.67 -0.31
N ASN A 727 -10.38 -37.84 0.63
CA ASN A 727 -11.50 -38.14 1.51
C ASN A 727 -12.67 -37.22 1.15
N ALA A 728 -13.83 -37.78 0.83
CA ALA A 728 -15.02 -36.99 0.44
C ALA A 728 -16.31 -37.76 0.72
N ASP A 729 -17.48 -37.12 0.59
CA ASP A 729 -18.75 -37.85 0.54
C ASP A 729 -18.93 -38.53 -0.83
N GLU A 730 -18.75 -37.77 -1.90
CA GLU A 730 -18.89 -38.22 -3.28
C GLU A 730 -17.76 -37.64 -4.14
N LEU A 731 -17.31 -38.41 -5.12
CA LEU A 731 -16.34 -37.98 -6.12
C LEU A 731 -16.92 -38.14 -7.53
N ASN A 732 -17.13 -37.02 -8.22
CA ASN A 732 -17.48 -37.00 -9.63
C ASN A 732 -16.23 -36.72 -10.48
N ASN A 733 -15.71 -37.75 -11.14
CA ASN A 733 -14.58 -37.72 -12.06
C ASN A 733 -15.01 -38.02 -13.50
N GLN A 734 -16.26 -37.72 -13.87
CA GLN A 734 -16.74 -37.97 -15.23
C GLN A 734 -15.92 -37.18 -16.26
N ASP A 735 -15.42 -37.88 -17.28
CA ASP A 735 -14.49 -37.36 -18.31
C ASP A 735 -13.21 -36.70 -17.75
N GLY A 736 -12.96 -36.81 -16.44
CA GLY A 736 -11.81 -36.24 -15.72
C GLY A 736 -10.67 -37.22 -15.53
N GLN A 737 -9.57 -36.73 -14.95
CA GLN A 737 -8.37 -37.52 -14.68
C GLN A 737 -7.87 -37.30 -13.24
N ILE A 738 -7.58 -38.39 -12.54
CA ILE A 738 -6.88 -38.39 -11.25
C ILE A 738 -5.70 -39.35 -11.38
N ILE A 739 -4.49 -38.83 -11.27
CA ILE A 739 -3.27 -39.57 -11.60
C ILE A 739 -2.22 -39.34 -10.51
N THR A 740 -1.71 -40.42 -9.92
CA THR A 740 -0.41 -40.39 -9.26
C THR A 740 0.69 -40.84 -10.22
N ALA A 741 1.90 -40.32 -10.05
CA ALA A 741 3.08 -40.60 -10.85
C ALA A 741 4.26 -41.06 -9.97
N LYS A 742 5.40 -41.38 -10.61
CA LYS A 742 6.63 -41.89 -9.98
C LYS A 742 6.43 -43.11 -9.07
N THR A 743 6.20 -42.88 -7.78
CA THR A 743 6.00 -43.92 -6.76
C THR A 743 4.71 -43.73 -5.98
N GLY A 744 3.86 -42.77 -6.36
CA GLY A 744 2.69 -42.38 -5.59
C GLY A 744 1.59 -43.44 -5.56
N LEU A 745 1.14 -43.78 -4.37
CA LEU A 745 -0.09 -44.54 -4.09
C LEU A 745 -1.29 -43.59 -4.11
N LEU A 746 -2.36 -43.97 -4.80
CA LEU A 746 -3.63 -43.24 -4.78
C LEU A 746 -4.62 -43.91 -3.82
N THR A 747 -5.05 -43.20 -2.78
CA THR A 747 -6.06 -43.67 -1.82
C THR A 747 -7.29 -42.79 -1.88
N MET A 748 -8.48 -43.40 -2.00
CA MET A 748 -9.76 -42.71 -1.94
C MET A 748 -10.63 -43.33 -0.85
N ASP A 749 -11.12 -42.51 0.06
CA ASP A 749 -12.06 -42.88 1.12
C ASP A 749 -13.35 -42.05 0.97
N LEU A 750 -14.38 -42.67 0.40
CA LEU A 750 -15.63 -42.01 0.03
C LEU A 750 -16.79 -42.54 0.88
N ASN A 751 -17.59 -41.64 1.47
CA ASN A 751 -18.74 -42.07 2.26
C ASN A 751 -19.92 -42.54 1.40
N ASN A 752 -19.93 -42.18 0.11
CA ASN A 752 -20.97 -42.51 -0.85
C ASN A 752 -20.38 -43.07 -2.16
N GLU A 753 -20.40 -42.35 -3.27
CA GLU A 753 -20.09 -42.93 -4.59
C GLU A 753 -18.90 -42.28 -5.30
N LEU A 754 -18.26 -43.09 -6.15
CA LEU A 754 -17.33 -42.65 -7.18
C LEU A 754 -18.03 -42.72 -8.54
N LEU A 755 -18.25 -41.57 -9.18
CA LEU A 755 -18.73 -41.46 -10.55
C LEU A 755 -17.52 -41.24 -11.48
N ASN A 756 -17.08 -42.27 -12.19
CA ASN A 756 -15.92 -42.25 -13.07
C ASN A 756 -16.29 -42.57 -14.53
N GLN A 757 -17.48 -42.16 -14.99
CA GLN A 757 -17.89 -42.49 -16.36
C GLN A 757 -17.02 -41.75 -17.38
N GLY A 758 -16.41 -42.47 -18.33
CA GLY A 758 -15.46 -41.90 -19.30
C GLY A 758 -14.16 -41.35 -18.71
N GLY A 759 -14.03 -41.29 -17.39
CA GLY A 759 -12.89 -40.75 -16.65
C GLY A 759 -11.77 -41.77 -16.44
N ALA A 760 -10.67 -41.29 -15.86
CA ALA A 760 -9.52 -42.11 -15.49
C ALA A 760 -9.06 -41.85 -14.06
N VAL A 761 -8.97 -42.91 -13.27
CA VAL A 761 -8.31 -42.93 -11.96
C VAL A 761 -7.11 -43.89 -12.05
N VAL A 762 -5.91 -43.34 -11.91
CA VAL A 762 -4.67 -44.07 -12.15
C VAL A 762 -3.72 -43.89 -10.97
N GLY A 763 -3.42 -44.99 -10.30
CA GLY A 763 -2.34 -45.09 -9.32
C GLY A 763 -1.05 -45.58 -9.98
N GLU A 764 0.09 -44.93 -9.72
CA GLU A 764 1.37 -45.42 -10.23
C GLU A 764 1.82 -46.68 -9.46
N SER A 765 1.99 -46.59 -8.13
CA SER A 765 2.41 -47.71 -7.29
C SER A 765 1.25 -48.55 -6.74
N GLY A 766 0.02 -48.04 -6.78
CA GLY A 766 -1.18 -48.74 -6.33
C GLY A 766 -2.42 -47.85 -6.32
N LEU A 767 -3.60 -48.46 -6.23
CA LEU A 767 -4.88 -47.78 -6.12
C LEU A 767 -5.74 -48.45 -5.05
N LYS A 768 -6.18 -47.69 -4.05
CA LYS A 768 -7.13 -48.15 -3.03
C LYS A 768 -8.37 -47.28 -3.02
N ILE A 769 -9.56 -47.88 -3.11
CA ILE A 769 -10.85 -47.18 -3.07
C ILE A 769 -11.76 -47.87 -2.06
N THR A 770 -12.22 -47.10 -1.08
CA THR A 770 -13.34 -47.45 -0.19
C THR A 770 -14.54 -46.57 -0.56
N ALA A 771 -15.69 -47.17 -0.86
CA ALA A 771 -16.92 -46.41 -1.18
C ALA A 771 -18.19 -47.24 -0.93
N LYS A 772 -19.37 -46.62 -1.05
CA LYS A 772 -20.64 -47.35 -1.20
C LYS A 772 -20.81 -47.93 -2.59
N SER A 773 -20.58 -47.13 -3.62
CA SER A 773 -20.75 -47.56 -5.01
C SER A 773 -19.65 -47.00 -5.89
N VAL A 774 -19.35 -47.70 -6.98
CA VAL A 774 -18.43 -47.22 -8.02
C VAL A 774 -19.09 -47.37 -9.37
N ASP A 775 -19.24 -46.28 -10.12
CA ASP A 775 -19.66 -46.28 -11.52
C ASP A 775 -18.46 -45.96 -12.42
N ASN A 776 -17.89 -46.99 -13.03
CA ASN A 776 -16.76 -46.94 -13.95
C ASN A 776 -17.18 -47.19 -15.40
N GLN A 777 -18.42 -46.84 -15.79
CA GLN A 777 -18.89 -47.03 -17.16
C GLN A 777 -18.00 -46.32 -18.19
N LYS A 778 -17.44 -47.06 -19.15
CA LYS A 778 -16.46 -46.55 -20.14
C LYS A 778 -15.20 -45.90 -19.52
N GLY A 779 -15.04 -46.00 -18.20
CA GLY A 779 -13.97 -45.40 -17.42
C GLY A 779 -12.79 -46.34 -17.20
N LYS A 780 -11.78 -45.85 -16.48
CA LYS A 780 -10.56 -46.58 -16.16
C LYS A 780 -10.24 -46.47 -14.67
N LEU A 781 -10.03 -47.61 -14.01
CA LEU A 781 -9.42 -47.71 -12.67
C LEU A 781 -8.15 -48.58 -12.79
N ILE A 782 -6.97 -47.97 -12.70
CA ILE A 782 -5.72 -48.66 -13.04
C ILE A 782 -4.65 -48.45 -11.97
N ALA A 783 -3.96 -49.53 -11.58
CA ALA A 783 -2.64 -49.45 -10.95
C ALA A 783 -1.56 -49.90 -11.93
N ARG A 784 -0.61 -49.01 -12.27
CA ARG A 784 0.42 -49.28 -13.29
C ARG A 784 1.51 -50.25 -12.83
N GLN A 785 1.91 -50.20 -11.56
CA GLN A 785 2.99 -51.03 -11.03
C GLN A 785 2.59 -51.94 -9.86
N GLY A 786 1.46 -51.67 -9.19
CA GLY A 786 1.03 -52.42 -8.01
C GLY A 786 -0.42 -52.90 -8.05
N ASP A 787 -1.03 -52.87 -6.87
CA ASP A 787 -2.34 -53.47 -6.60
C ASP A 787 -3.49 -52.49 -6.82
N VAL A 788 -4.65 -53.03 -7.16
CA VAL A 788 -5.94 -52.34 -7.07
C VAL A 788 -6.78 -53.02 -6.00
N THR A 789 -7.16 -52.28 -4.96
CA THR A 789 -8.08 -52.73 -3.90
C THR A 789 -9.35 -51.90 -3.94
N LEU A 790 -10.49 -52.57 -4.18
CA LEU A 790 -11.83 -51.96 -4.18
C LEU A 790 -12.65 -52.57 -3.05
N ASP A 791 -12.81 -51.83 -1.95
CA ASP A 791 -13.62 -52.21 -0.79
C ASP A 791 -14.96 -51.45 -0.84
N ILE A 792 -15.92 -52.00 -1.57
CA ILE A 792 -17.17 -51.32 -1.95
C ILE A 792 -18.35 -51.98 -1.22
N THR A 793 -19.21 -51.21 -0.56
CA THR A 793 -20.29 -51.82 0.24
C THR A 793 -21.52 -52.23 -0.56
N ASN A 794 -21.78 -51.60 -1.70
CA ASN A 794 -22.86 -51.93 -2.64
C ASN A 794 -22.28 -52.44 -3.97
N ASN A 795 -22.48 -51.70 -5.06
CA ASN A 795 -22.29 -52.20 -6.42
C ASN A 795 -21.06 -51.56 -7.08
N VAL A 796 -20.36 -52.35 -7.89
CA VAL A 796 -19.36 -51.87 -8.84
C VAL A 796 -19.92 -52.05 -10.25
N ASN A 797 -20.15 -50.95 -10.96
CA ASN A 797 -20.55 -50.94 -12.35
C ASN A 797 -19.34 -50.64 -13.25
N ASN A 798 -18.83 -51.67 -13.92
CA ASN A 798 -17.73 -51.61 -14.88
C ASN A 798 -18.21 -51.85 -16.32
N GLN A 799 -19.45 -51.53 -16.65
CA GLN A 799 -19.97 -51.77 -18.00
C GLN A 799 -19.17 -50.99 -19.06
N ALA A 800 -18.65 -51.70 -20.06
CA ALA A 800 -17.71 -51.17 -21.06
C ALA A 800 -16.47 -50.45 -20.48
N GLY A 801 -16.18 -50.64 -19.18
CA GLY A 801 -15.08 -50.03 -18.46
C GLY A 801 -13.85 -50.95 -18.37
N PHE A 802 -12.77 -50.42 -17.79
CA PHE A 802 -11.51 -51.12 -17.61
C PHE A 802 -11.00 -50.98 -16.17
N ILE A 803 -10.90 -52.10 -15.44
CA ILE A 803 -10.26 -52.17 -14.13
C ILE A 803 -9.05 -53.08 -14.23
N ALA A 804 -7.86 -52.55 -13.94
CA ALA A 804 -6.63 -53.32 -14.06
C ALA A 804 -5.59 -53.04 -12.98
N ALA A 805 -4.95 -54.10 -12.52
CA ALA A 805 -3.79 -54.04 -11.64
C ALA A 805 -2.59 -54.73 -12.31
N GLN A 806 -1.39 -54.24 -12.07
CA GLN A 806 -0.19 -54.96 -12.52
C GLN A 806 0.07 -56.20 -11.66
N GLN A 807 -0.28 -56.16 -10.36
CA GLN A 807 -0.04 -57.23 -9.41
C GLN A 807 -1.36 -57.91 -8.97
N LEU A 808 -1.99 -57.48 -7.88
CA LEU A 808 -3.26 -58.01 -7.37
C LEU A 808 -4.42 -57.08 -7.69
N LEU A 809 -5.50 -57.63 -8.23
CA LEU A 809 -6.82 -57.00 -8.19
C LEU A 809 -7.64 -57.67 -7.09
N GLN A 810 -7.88 -56.94 -6.01
CA GLN A 810 -8.71 -57.36 -4.89
C GLN A 810 -10.01 -56.56 -4.88
N MET A 811 -11.14 -57.25 -4.92
CA MET A 811 -12.46 -56.60 -4.92
C MET A 811 -13.37 -57.25 -3.88
N HIS A 812 -13.95 -56.43 -3.02
CA HIS A 812 -15.03 -56.78 -2.10
C HIS A 812 -16.25 -55.91 -2.47
N ASN A 813 -17.36 -56.52 -2.86
CA ASN A 813 -18.60 -55.81 -3.21
C ASN A 813 -19.86 -56.66 -2.98
N GLN A 814 -21.04 -56.05 -3.12
CA GLN A 814 -22.35 -56.74 -3.12
C GLN A 814 -22.94 -56.90 -4.53
N ALA A 815 -22.34 -56.35 -5.58
CA ALA A 815 -22.61 -56.77 -6.95
C ALA A 815 -21.51 -56.26 -7.85
N LEU A 816 -21.23 -57.01 -8.91
CA LEU A 816 -20.26 -56.64 -9.91
C LEU A 816 -20.88 -56.75 -11.30
N GLN A 817 -21.08 -55.61 -11.95
CA GLN A 817 -21.54 -55.52 -13.33
C GLN A 817 -20.34 -55.27 -14.23
N ASN A 818 -20.01 -56.21 -15.10
CA ASN A 818 -18.87 -56.17 -16.00
C ASN A 818 -19.28 -56.41 -17.46
N GLN A 819 -20.49 -56.01 -17.84
CA GLN A 819 -20.99 -56.25 -19.20
C GLN A 819 -20.14 -55.47 -20.21
N LEU A 820 -19.63 -56.14 -21.24
CA LEU A 820 -18.65 -55.57 -22.19
C LEU A 820 -17.38 -54.99 -21.54
N GLY A 821 -17.19 -55.20 -20.23
CA GLY A 821 -16.11 -54.62 -19.44
C GLY A 821 -14.92 -55.57 -19.33
N TYR A 822 -13.81 -55.03 -18.81
CA TYR A 822 -12.56 -55.76 -18.66
C TYR A 822 -12.03 -55.64 -17.23
N LEU A 823 -11.74 -56.78 -16.63
CA LEU A 823 -11.05 -56.94 -15.36
C LEU A 823 -9.74 -57.71 -15.60
N GLN A 824 -8.59 -57.12 -15.28
CA GLN A 824 -7.29 -57.73 -15.58
C GLN A 824 -6.26 -57.54 -14.46
N ALA A 825 -5.58 -58.62 -14.06
CA ALA A 825 -4.40 -58.52 -13.20
C ALA A 825 -3.46 -59.73 -13.32
N ASN A 826 -2.33 -59.73 -12.60
CA ASN A 826 -1.57 -60.97 -12.42
C ASN A 826 -2.37 -61.95 -11.57
N THR A 827 -2.74 -61.57 -10.36
CA THR A 827 -3.64 -62.35 -9.50
C THR A 827 -4.94 -61.60 -9.31
N ILE A 828 -6.07 -62.29 -9.33
CA ILE A 828 -7.38 -61.69 -9.07
C ILE A 828 -8.06 -62.43 -7.91
N ASN A 829 -8.56 -61.66 -6.94
CA ASN A 829 -9.41 -62.13 -5.85
C ASN A 829 -10.67 -61.27 -5.79
N ILE A 830 -11.82 -61.85 -6.14
CA ILE A 830 -13.12 -61.17 -6.11
C ILE A 830 -14.02 -61.88 -5.10
N ASN A 831 -14.62 -61.10 -4.21
CA ASN A 831 -15.71 -61.52 -3.34
C ASN A 831 -16.92 -60.59 -3.57
N THR A 832 -18.03 -61.16 -4.07
CA THR A 832 -19.29 -60.43 -4.28
C THR A 832 -20.31 -60.64 -3.14
N ASN A 833 -19.88 -61.18 -2.00
CA ASN A 833 -20.71 -61.44 -0.81
C ASN A 833 -22.00 -62.20 -1.11
N ASN A 834 -21.89 -63.27 -1.89
CA ASN A 834 -23.00 -64.14 -2.32
C ASN A 834 -24.04 -63.44 -3.20
N GLN A 835 -23.67 -62.36 -3.89
CA GLN A 835 -24.54 -61.63 -4.80
C GLN A 835 -24.12 -61.82 -6.27
N LEU A 836 -24.74 -61.05 -7.18
CA LEU A 836 -24.56 -61.18 -8.62
C LEU A 836 -23.18 -60.70 -9.09
N PHE A 837 -22.50 -61.56 -9.85
CA PHE A 837 -21.46 -61.16 -10.80
C PHE A 837 -21.96 -61.35 -12.23
N ASP A 838 -22.22 -60.24 -12.92
CA ASP A 838 -22.63 -60.22 -14.33
C ASP A 838 -21.42 -59.90 -15.20
N ASN A 839 -20.89 -60.90 -15.88
CA ASN A 839 -19.80 -60.84 -16.85
C ASN A 839 -20.31 -61.06 -18.29
N THR A 840 -21.56 -60.74 -18.59
CA THR A 840 -22.14 -60.97 -19.92
C THR A 840 -21.40 -60.18 -21.00
N GLN A 841 -20.90 -60.87 -22.02
CA GLN A 841 -19.98 -60.31 -23.04
C GLN A 841 -18.70 -59.64 -22.47
N GLY A 842 -18.44 -59.77 -21.17
CA GLY A 842 -17.30 -59.19 -20.47
C GLY A 842 -16.09 -60.13 -20.43
N SER A 843 -14.99 -59.62 -19.90
CA SER A 843 -13.74 -60.36 -19.73
C SER A 843 -13.17 -60.20 -18.33
N LEU A 844 -12.89 -61.34 -17.69
CA LEU A 844 -12.12 -61.47 -16.46
C LEU A 844 -10.85 -62.27 -16.75
N LEU A 845 -9.68 -61.63 -16.67
CA LEU A 845 -8.39 -62.23 -17.06
C LEU A 845 -7.34 -62.11 -15.95
N ALA A 846 -7.07 -63.22 -15.25
CA ALA A 846 -5.91 -63.34 -14.38
C ALA A 846 -4.74 -63.97 -15.15
N LYS A 847 -3.59 -63.29 -15.21
CA LYS A 847 -2.38 -63.86 -15.86
C LYS A 847 -1.76 -65.01 -15.04
N GLN A 848 -2.04 -65.05 -13.74
CA GLN A 848 -1.66 -66.10 -12.80
C GLN A 848 -2.93 -66.68 -12.17
N ARG A 849 -3.14 -66.57 -10.86
CA ARG A 849 -4.25 -67.22 -10.14
C ARG A 849 -5.53 -66.37 -10.18
N LEU A 850 -6.67 -67.05 -10.33
CA LEU A 850 -8.00 -66.45 -10.14
C LEU A 850 -8.75 -67.14 -8.99
N THR A 851 -9.24 -66.34 -8.03
CA THR A 851 -10.20 -66.76 -7.02
C THR A 851 -11.44 -65.88 -7.12
N LEU A 852 -12.61 -66.50 -7.30
CA LEU A 852 -13.89 -65.84 -7.46
C LEU A 852 -14.91 -66.47 -6.51
N ASN A 853 -15.24 -65.75 -5.44
CA ASN A 853 -16.30 -66.10 -4.50
C ASN A 853 -17.53 -65.22 -4.79
N SER A 854 -18.63 -65.83 -5.19
CA SER A 854 -19.82 -65.12 -5.64
C SER A 854 -21.13 -65.79 -5.24
N GLY A 855 -22.25 -65.15 -5.55
CA GLY A 855 -23.56 -65.79 -5.58
C GLY A 855 -23.86 -66.25 -7.01
N LYS A 856 -24.82 -65.62 -7.66
CA LYS A 856 -25.10 -65.90 -9.08
C LYS A 856 -23.99 -65.36 -9.96
N ILE A 857 -23.49 -66.16 -10.90
CA ILE A 857 -22.57 -65.73 -11.96
C ILE A 857 -23.29 -65.82 -13.31
N ASP A 858 -23.35 -64.71 -14.04
CA ASP A 858 -23.78 -64.69 -15.44
C ASP A 858 -22.60 -64.39 -16.36
N ASN A 859 -22.10 -65.40 -17.05
CA ASN A 859 -20.99 -65.34 -17.99
C ASN A 859 -21.46 -65.61 -19.44
N GLN A 860 -22.71 -65.31 -19.77
CA GLN A 860 -23.22 -65.51 -21.13
C GLN A 860 -22.40 -64.72 -22.16
N GLN A 861 -21.87 -65.40 -23.18
CA GLN A 861 -20.96 -64.82 -24.20
C GLN A 861 -19.70 -64.13 -23.62
N GLY A 862 -19.42 -64.35 -22.33
CA GLY A 862 -18.32 -63.76 -21.58
C GLY A 862 -17.13 -64.71 -21.45
N SER A 863 -16.05 -64.19 -20.88
CA SER A 863 -14.78 -64.90 -20.71
C SER A 863 -14.26 -64.77 -19.28
N ILE A 864 -13.95 -65.90 -18.64
CA ILE A 864 -13.30 -65.99 -17.33
C ILE A 864 -12.05 -66.86 -17.49
N GLN A 865 -10.87 -66.26 -17.40
CA GLN A 865 -9.60 -66.93 -17.72
C GLN A 865 -8.54 -66.77 -16.64
N SER A 866 -7.77 -67.84 -16.44
CA SER A 866 -6.63 -67.91 -15.52
C SER A 866 -5.41 -68.51 -16.22
N GLY A 867 -4.27 -67.83 -16.11
CA GLY A 867 -2.96 -68.35 -16.55
C GLY A 867 -2.35 -69.36 -15.57
N SER A 868 -2.98 -69.61 -14.43
CA SER A 868 -2.61 -70.62 -13.44
C SER A 868 -3.86 -71.33 -12.92
N ASP A 869 -3.92 -71.64 -11.63
CA ASP A 869 -5.08 -72.25 -11.00
C ASP A 869 -6.26 -71.27 -10.94
N MET A 870 -7.46 -71.81 -11.05
CA MET A 870 -8.72 -71.07 -10.95
C MET A 870 -9.65 -71.75 -9.95
N GLN A 871 -10.21 -70.94 -9.05
CA GLN A 871 -11.25 -71.37 -8.12
C GLN A 871 -12.47 -70.46 -8.29
N ILE A 872 -13.63 -71.07 -8.55
CA ILE A 872 -14.93 -70.40 -8.61
C ILE A 872 -15.86 -71.09 -7.61
N ASP A 873 -16.40 -70.33 -6.66
CA ASP A 873 -17.43 -70.77 -5.73
C ASP A 873 -18.61 -69.81 -5.81
N THR A 874 -19.81 -70.34 -6.04
CA THR A 874 -21.07 -69.58 -6.08
C THR A 874 -21.93 -69.78 -4.83
N HIS A 875 -21.44 -70.56 -3.85
CA HIS A 875 -22.13 -70.91 -2.62
C HIS A 875 -23.55 -71.47 -2.84
N GLY A 876 -23.73 -72.25 -3.91
CA GLY A 876 -25.01 -72.83 -4.32
C GLY A 876 -25.85 -71.93 -5.26
N GLY A 877 -25.35 -70.76 -5.64
CA GLY A 877 -25.94 -69.91 -6.68
C GLY A 877 -25.81 -70.50 -8.09
N GLN A 878 -26.58 -69.96 -9.04
CA GLN A 878 -26.54 -70.37 -10.44
C GLN A 878 -25.28 -69.84 -11.14
N LEU A 879 -24.64 -70.67 -11.97
CA LEU A 879 -23.61 -70.25 -12.92
C LEU A 879 -24.12 -70.45 -14.36
N ASN A 880 -24.29 -69.36 -15.09
CA ASN A 880 -24.60 -69.36 -16.53
C ASN A 880 -23.33 -69.12 -17.34
N ASN A 881 -22.80 -70.13 -18.02
CA ASN A 881 -21.66 -70.07 -18.93
C ASN A 881 -22.08 -70.34 -20.38
N SER A 882 -23.30 -69.97 -20.76
CA SER A 882 -23.83 -70.30 -22.08
C SER A 882 -23.27 -69.42 -23.21
N GLN A 883 -23.35 -69.93 -24.44
CA GLN A 883 -23.03 -69.19 -25.67
C GLN A 883 -21.60 -68.60 -25.70
N SER A 884 -20.63 -69.31 -25.13
CA SER A 884 -19.25 -68.83 -25.06
C SER A 884 -18.54 -68.80 -26.42
N GLY A 885 -18.99 -69.59 -27.39
CA GLY A 885 -18.22 -69.85 -28.61
C GLY A 885 -16.91 -70.62 -28.32
N ASP A 886 -15.98 -70.59 -29.27
CA ASP A 886 -14.77 -71.44 -29.21
C ASP A 886 -13.61 -70.81 -28.42
N ASP A 887 -13.60 -69.49 -28.24
CA ASP A 887 -12.50 -68.71 -27.70
C ASP A 887 -12.77 -68.07 -26.33
N LYS A 888 -14.01 -68.12 -25.84
CA LYS A 888 -14.40 -67.60 -24.51
C LYS A 888 -14.81 -68.73 -23.55
N GLY A 889 -15.64 -68.39 -22.56
CA GLY A 889 -16.07 -69.28 -21.49
C GLY A 889 -15.10 -69.30 -20.31
N ILE A 890 -15.10 -70.40 -19.56
CA ILE A 890 -14.25 -70.58 -18.38
C ILE A 890 -13.01 -71.40 -18.78
N TYR A 891 -11.82 -70.82 -18.63
CA TYR A 891 -10.56 -71.48 -19.01
C TYR A 891 -9.44 -71.28 -18.00
N ALA A 892 -8.88 -72.38 -17.49
CA ALA A 892 -7.71 -72.36 -16.61
C ALA A 892 -6.51 -73.07 -17.25
N GLN A 893 -5.34 -72.42 -17.27
CA GLN A 893 -4.08 -73.07 -17.66
C GLN A 893 -3.50 -73.98 -16.56
N GLY A 894 -3.99 -73.88 -15.33
CA GLY A 894 -3.68 -74.78 -14.22
C GLY A 894 -4.85 -75.72 -13.91
N ASN A 895 -5.07 -75.96 -12.62
CA ASN A 895 -6.25 -76.66 -12.12
C ASN A 895 -7.47 -75.74 -12.11
N LEU A 896 -8.66 -76.28 -12.37
CA LEU A 896 -9.93 -75.58 -12.22
C LEU A 896 -10.78 -76.29 -11.17
N THR A 897 -11.11 -75.58 -10.10
CA THR A 897 -12.12 -76.01 -9.12
C THR A 897 -13.35 -75.14 -9.28
N LEU A 898 -14.49 -75.76 -9.57
CA LEU A 898 -15.78 -75.08 -9.74
C LEU A 898 -16.82 -75.70 -8.81
N THR A 899 -17.36 -74.89 -7.89
CA THR A 899 -18.42 -75.29 -6.96
C THR A 899 -19.64 -74.42 -7.17
N THR A 900 -20.78 -75.02 -7.51
CA THR A 900 -21.99 -74.27 -7.88
C THR A 900 -23.32 -74.96 -7.61
N GLY A 901 -24.42 -74.20 -7.71
CA GLY A 901 -25.78 -74.74 -7.73
C GLY A 901 -26.10 -75.29 -9.11
N GLU A 902 -26.99 -74.60 -9.83
CA GLU A 902 -27.28 -74.91 -11.23
C GLU A 902 -26.18 -74.39 -12.16
N LEU A 903 -25.58 -75.29 -12.92
CA LEU A 903 -24.59 -74.97 -13.95
C LEU A 903 -25.22 -75.09 -15.35
N ASN A 904 -25.31 -73.97 -16.06
CA ASN A 904 -25.72 -73.94 -17.46
C ASN A 904 -24.50 -73.67 -18.36
N ASN A 905 -24.02 -74.70 -19.05
CA ASN A 905 -22.95 -74.61 -20.05
C ASN A 905 -23.48 -74.85 -21.48
N GLN A 906 -24.74 -74.51 -21.75
CA GLN A 906 -25.33 -74.70 -23.07
C GLN A 906 -24.60 -73.87 -24.14
N LEU A 907 -24.10 -74.49 -25.21
CA LEU A 907 -23.22 -73.83 -26.21
C LEU A 907 -22.01 -73.12 -25.55
N GLY A 908 -21.62 -73.60 -24.37
CA GLY A 908 -20.60 -73.02 -23.52
C GLY A 908 -19.32 -73.85 -23.49
N ARG A 909 -18.29 -73.30 -22.86
CA ARG A 909 -16.97 -73.94 -22.76
C ARG A 909 -16.39 -73.81 -21.36
N ILE A 910 -16.06 -74.94 -20.73
CA ILE A 910 -15.33 -75.01 -19.45
C ILE A 910 -14.15 -75.95 -19.63
N VAL A 911 -12.93 -75.42 -19.54
CA VAL A 911 -11.72 -76.19 -19.84
C VAL A 911 -10.61 -75.91 -18.82
N ALA A 912 -9.95 -76.98 -18.36
CA ALA A 912 -8.71 -76.91 -17.60
C ALA A 912 -7.56 -77.54 -18.39
N LYS A 913 -6.34 -77.02 -18.25
CA LYS A 913 -5.16 -77.71 -18.77
C LYS A 913 -4.77 -78.88 -17.87
N ASN A 914 -4.79 -78.67 -16.55
CA ASN A 914 -4.55 -79.72 -15.56
C ASN A 914 -5.90 -80.29 -15.07
N GLN A 915 -6.03 -80.60 -13.79
CA GLN A 915 -7.24 -81.24 -13.27
C GLN A 915 -8.44 -80.27 -13.29
N LEU A 916 -9.60 -80.80 -13.70
CA LEU A 916 -10.90 -80.15 -13.51
C LEU A 916 -11.64 -80.86 -12.38
N THR A 917 -11.98 -80.14 -11.32
CA THR A 917 -12.89 -80.58 -10.27
C THR A 917 -14.17 -79.74 -10.36
N LEU A 918 -15.31 -80.39 -10.56
CA LEU A 918 -16.61 -79.75 -10.72
C LEU A 918 -17.60 -80.35 -9.73
N ASP A 919 -18.17 -79.50 -8.89
CA ASP A 919 -19.25 -79.83 -7.94
C ASP A 919 -20.45 -78.94 -8.25
N SER A 920 -21.60 -79.55 -8.56
CA SER A 920 -22.84 -78.85 -8.95
C SER A 920 -24.09 -79.54 -8.43
N GLN A 921 -25.21 -78.84 -8.31
CA GLN A 921 -26.50 -79.45 -7.99
C GLN A 921 -27.23 -79.97 -9.24
N ALA A 922 -27.21 -79.20 -10.33
CA ALA A 922 -27.73 -79.63 -11.62
C ALA A 922 -26.85 -79.08 -12.72
N PHE A 923 -26.65 -79.85 -13.79
CA PHE A 923 -25.71 -79.50 -14.83
C PHE A 923 -26.29 -79.74 -16.23
N ASN A 924 -26.49 -78.65 -16.96
CA ASN A 924 -26.84 -78.65 -18.38
C ASN A 924 -25.59 -78.36 -19.23
N ASN A 925 -25.10 -79.35 -19.97
CA ASN A 925 -24.00 -79.26 -20.93
C ASN A 925 -24.47 -79.44 -22.38
N GLN A 926 -25.72 -79.08 -22.69
CA GLN A 926 -26.27 -79.27 -24.04
C GLN A 926 -25.45 -78.49 -25.09
N GLN A 927 -24.95 -79.18 -26.11
CA GLN A 927 -24.06 -78.58 -27.13
C GLN A 927 -22.81 -77.88 -26.56
N GLY A 928 -22.46 -78.14 -25.29
CA GLY A 928 -21.34 -77.51 -24.59
C GLY A 928 -20.09 -78.40 -24.54
N LEU A 929 -18.96 -77.80 -24.19
CA LEU A 929 -17.68 -78.48 -24.02
C LEU A 929 -17.21 -78.41 -22.57
N ILE A 930 -16.96 -79.59 -21.99
CA ILE A 930 -16.17 -79.80 -20.77
C ILE A 930 -14.87 -80.52 -21.14
N GLY A 931 -13.74 -79.94 -20.77
CA GLY A 931 -12.43 -80.46 -21.16
C GLY A 931 -11.36 -80.40 -20.08
N SER A 932 -10.52 -81.43 -20.03
CA SER A 932 -9.24 -81.42 -19.31
C SER A 932 -8.16 -82.15 -20.12
N GLN A 933 -6.89 -81.70 -20.06
CA GLN A 933 -5.76 -82.52 -20.56
C GLN A 933 -5.28 -83.55 -19.52
N SER A 934 -5.77 -83.45 -18.28
CA SER A 934 -5.51 -84.36 -17.16
C SER A 934 -6.83 -84.99 -16.70
N ASN A 935 -7.08 -85.10 -15.40
CA ASN A 935 -8.27 -85.74 -14.85
C ASN A 935 -9.47 -84.78 -14.75
N ILE A 936 -10.67 -85.30 -14.99
CA ILE A 936 -11.94 -84.66 -14.62
C ILE A 936 -12.52 -85.42 -13.43
N GLN A 937 -12.85 -84.69 -12.37
CA GLN A 937 -13.63 -85.17 -11.24
C GLN A 937 -14.91 -84.36 -11.18
N MET A 938 -16.05 -85.02 -11.37
CA MET A 938 -17.36 -84.37 -11.42
C MET A 938 -18.29 -85.01 -10.40
N GLN A 939 -18.89 -84.17 -9.56
CA GLN A 939 -20.00 -84.50 -8.70
C GLN A 939 -21.16 -83.61 -9.10
N THR A 940 -22.31 -84.22 -9.40
CA THR A 940 -23.53 -83.50 -9.76
C THR A 940 -24.76 -84.28 -9.32
N ALA A 941 -25.96 -83.69 -9.33
CA ALA A 941 -27.17 -84.49 -9.23
C ALA A 941 -27.64 -84.84 -10.64
N GLN A 942 -28.31 -83.95 -11.37
CA GLN A 942 -28.74 -84.24 -12.75
C GLN A 942 -27.73 -83.73 -13.77
N LEU A 943 -27.41 -84.55 -14.78
CA LEU A 943 -26.55 -84.15 -15.90
C LEU A 943 -27.24 -84.39 -17.25
N ASP A 944 -27.37 -83.33 -18.03
CA ASP A 944 -27.75 -83.38 -19.43
C ASP A 944 -26.56 -83.00 -20.33
N ASN A 945 -25.96 -83.99 -20.99
CA ASN A 945 -24.89 -83.85 -21.97
C ASN A 945 -25.39 -84.01 -23.41
N SER A 946 -26.66 -83.72 -23.70
CA SER A 946 -27.21 -83.91 -25.05
C SER A 946 -26.49 -83.03 -26.07
N GLN A 947 -25.92 -83.65 -27.11
CA GLN A 947 -25.10 -83.01 -28.14
C GLN A 947 -23.82 -82.33 -27.60
N GLY A 948 -23.48 -82.55 -26.32
CA GLY A 948 -22.32 -81.98 -25.65
C GLY A 948 -21.09 -82.89 -25.73
N VAL A 949 -19.97 -82.39 -25.22
CA VAL A 949 -18.69 -83.10 -25.15
C VAL A 949 -18.15 -83.02 -23.72
N ILE A 950 -17.82 -84.15 -23.13
CA ILE A 950 -17.02 -84.24 -21.90
C ILE A 950 -15.77 -85.06 -22.22
N LYS A 951 -14.59 -84.44 -22.16
CA LYS A 951 -13.32 -85.10 -22.54
C LYS A 951 -12.17 -84.89 -21.56
N GLY A 952 -11.48 -85.97 -21.20
CA GLY A 952 -10.36 -85.96 -20.25
C GLY A 952 -9.36 -87.10 -20.42
N SER A 953 -8.25 -87.07 -19.68
CA SER A 953 -7.34 -88.22 -19.58
C SER A 953 -7.99 -89.35 -18.79
N SER A 954 -8.43 -89.07 -17.57
CA SER A 954 -9.36 -89.94 -16.83
C SER A 954 -10.54 -89.10 -16.35
N ILE A 955 -11.73 -89.71 -16.28
CA ILE A 955 -12.95 -89.05 -15.84
C ILE A 955 -13.57 -89.89 -14.72
N THR A 956 -13.86 -89.25 -13.60
CA THR A 956 -14.76 -89.77 -12.56
C THR A 956 -15.99 -88.87 -12.52
N LEU A 957 -17.18 -89.45 -12.65
CA LEU A 957 -18.44 -88.75 -12.66
C LEU A 957 -19.42 -89.45 -11.73
N ASP A 958 -19.89 -88.74 -10.72
CA ASP A 958 -20.91 -89.20 -9.77
C ASP A 958 -22.16 -88.32 -9.89
N THR A 959 -23.32 -88.93 -10.16
CA THR A 959 -24.61 -88.22 -10.18
C THR A 959 -25.42 -88.39 -8.89
N HIS A 960 -24.84 -89.00 -7.85
CA HIS A 960 -25.48 -89.35 -6.58
C HIS A 960 -26.80 -90.12 -6.76
N GLY A 961 -26.83 -91.01 -7.77
CA GLY A 961 -28.00 -91.84 -8.10
C GLY A 961 -29.07 -91.16 -8.95
N GLN A 962 -28.81 -89.96 -9.48
CA GLN A 962 -29.72 -89.22 -10.37
C GLN A 962 -29.39 -89.45 -11.86
N ARG A 963 -30.26 -88.97 -12.75
CA ARG A 963 -30.20 -89.25 -14.19
C ARG A 963 -29.00 -88.57 -14.89
N LEU A 964 -28.35 -89.33 -15.77
CA LEU A 964 -27.42 -88.85 -16.80
C LEU A 964 -28.04 -89.04 -18.20
N ILE A 965 -28.20 -87.95 -18.96
CA ILE A 965 -28.57 -87.97 -20.38
C ILE A 965 -27.31 -87.69 -21.21
N ASN A 966 -26.97 -88.61 -22.11
CA ASN A 966 -25.85 -88.52 -23.03
C ASN A 966 -26.29 -88.95 -24.43
N ASN A 967 -26.90 -88.05 -25.18
CA ASN A 967 -27.33 -88.32 -26.55
C ASN A 967 -26.44 -87.54 -27.52
N ALA A 968 -26.03 -88.13 -28.63
CA ALA A 968 -25.23 -87.46 -29.65
C ALA A 968 -26.01 -87.28 -30.95
N GLN A 969 -25.53 -86.39 -31.81
CA GLN A 969 -25.96 -86.26 -33.21
C GLN A 969 -24.81 -86.52 -34.19
N THR A 970 -23.57 -86.42 -33.71
CA THR A 970 -22.35 -86.68 -34.49
C THR A 970 -21.32 -87.42 -33.64
N ASP A 971 -20.41 -88.14 -34.29
CA ASP A 971 -19.39 -88.99 -33.65
C ASP A 971 -18.40 -88.22 -32.74
N GLY A 972 -18.40 -86.89 -32.80
CA GLY A 972 -17.57 -86.02 -31.95
C GLY A 972 -18.23 -85.61 -30.63
N GLN A 973 -19.47 -86.04 -30.36
CA GLN A 973 -20.26 -85.68 -29.17
C GLN A 973 -20.42 -86.90 -28.24
N GLY A 974 -20.38 -86.68 -26.93
CA GLY A 974 -20.41 -87.76 -25.95
C GLY A 974 -19.41 -87.59 -24.79
N ILE A 975 -19.09 -88.70 -24.15
CA ILE A 975 -18.15 -88.76 -23.01
C ILE A 975 -16.92 -89.56 -23.42
N PHE A 976 -15.74 -88.93 -23.38
CA PHE A 976 -14.50 -89.49 -23.92
C PHE A 976 -13.37 -89.41 -22.89
N ALA A 977 -12.80 -90.54 -22.49
CA ALA A 977 -11.60 -90.59 -21.64
C ALA A 977 -10.44 -91.31 -22.33
N ASN A 978 -9.22 -90.80 -22.25
CA ASN A 978 -8.08 -91.51 -22.86
C ASN A 978 -7.69 -92.79 -22.09
N GLN A 979 -7.84 -92.78 -20.77
CA GLN A 979 -7.47 -93.86 -19.86
C GLN A 979 -8.72 -94.43 -19.18
N LYS A 980 -9.03 -94.01 -17.95
CA LYS A 980 -10.14 -94.56 -17.16
C LYS A 980 -11.36 -93.64 -17.19
N LEU A 981 -12.53 -94.21 -17.42
CA LEU A 981 -13.83 -93.57 -17.23
C LEU A 981 -14.59 -94.33 -16.14
N ALA A 982 -14.86 -93.68 -15.01
CA ALA A 982 -15.70 -94.19 -13.93
C ALA A 982 -16.99 -93.35 -13.86
N LEU A 983 -18.13 -94.00 -14.11
CA LEU A 983 -19.46 -93.41 -14.07
C LEU A 983 -20.24 -94.07 -12.93
N ALA A 984 -20.45 -93.35 -11.83
CA ALA A 984 -21.32 -93.75 -10.73
C ALA A 984 -22.63 -92.96 -10.85
N VAL A 985 -23.61 -93.50 -11.55
CA VAL A 985 -24.81 -92.74 -11.95
C VAL A 985 -26.14 -93.38 -11.52
N GLY A 986 -27.24 -92.67 -11.70
CA GLY A 986 -28.59 -93.22 -11.61
C GLY A 986 -29.02 -93.84 -12.93
N GLU A 987 -30.19 -93.46 -13.44
CA GLU A 987 -30.60 -93.83 -14.80
C GLU A 987 -29.64 -93.23 -15.84
N LEU A 988 -29.09 -94.06 -16.72
CA LEU A 988 -28.26 -93.64 -17.84
C LEU A 988 -29.05 -93.72 -19.14
N ILE A 989 -29.26 -92.58 -19.80
CA ILE A 989 -29.81 -92.50 -21.15
C ILE A 989 -28.66 -92.20 -22.10
N ASN A 990 -28.12 -93.22 -22.75
CA ASN A 990 -27.12 -93.14 -23.81
C ASN A 990 -27.75 -93.42 -25.19
N HIS A 991 -28.94 -92.86 -25.46
CA HIS A 991 -29.67 -93.09 -26.70
C HIS A 991 -29.00 -92.32 -27.84
N GLN A 992 -28.56 -93.03 -28.89
CA GLN A 992 -27.71 -92.44 -29.94
C GLN A 992 -26.45 -91.75 -29.40
N GLY A 993 -25.99 -92.12 -28.20
CA GLY A 993 -24.86 -91.47 -27.52
C GLY A 993 -23.55 -92.23 -27.65
N TYR A 994 -22.44 -91.52 -27.48
CA TYR A 994 -21.10 -92.13 -27.45
C TYR A 994 -20.49 -92.03 -26.05
N ILE A 995 -20.01 -93.16 -25.54
CA ILE A 995 -19.20 -93.25 -24.33
C ILE A 995 -17.99 -94.12 -24.65
N GLN A 996 -16.79 -93.53 -24.58
CA GLN A 996 -15.56 -94.21 -25.00
C GLN A 996 -14.40 -93.99 -24.02
N ALA A 997 -13.68 -95.05 -23.69
CA ALA A 997 -12.42 -94.96 -22.93
C ALA A 997 -11.45 -96.13 -23.16
N SER A 998 -10.26 -96.09 -22.54
CA SER A 998 -9.44 -97.32 -22.46
C SER A 998 -10.06 -98.32 -21.49
N ASP A 999 -10.48 -97.86 -20.31
CA ASP A 999 -11.15 -98.66 -19.30
C ASP A 999 -12.42 -97.95 -18.83
N ILE A 1000 -13.57 -98.62 -18.92
CA ILE A 1000 -14.86 -98.07 -18.49
C ILE A 1000 -15.38 -98.88 -17.29
N ILE A 1001 -15.73 -98.18 -16.22
CA ILE A 1001 -16.50 -98.69 -15.09
C ILE A 1001 -17.81 -97.89 -15.05
N LEU A 1002 -18.93 -98.57 -15.21
CA LEU A 1002 -20.27 -98.01 -15.13
C LEU A 1002 -21.03 -98.68 -13.99
N GLU A 1003 -21.42 -97.91 -12.98
CA GLU A 1003 -22.21 -98.34 -11.83
C GLU A 1003 -23.49 -97.50 -11.79
N THR A 1004 -24.65 -98.08 -12.08
CA THR A 1004 -25.92 -97.33 -12.11
C THR A 1004 -26.77 -97.48 -10.84
N GLN A 1005 -26.19 -98.01 -9.76
CA GLN A 1005 -26.90 -98.30 -8.51
C GLN A 1005 -28.17 -99.14 -8.71
N LYS A 1006 -28.15 -100.07 -9.69
CA LYS A 1006 -29.29 -100.90 -10.12
C LYS A 1006 -30.41 -100.16 -10.87
N ASN A 1007 -30.16 -98.94 -11.35
CA ASN A 1007 -31.09 -98.22 -12.24
C ASN A 1007 -30.93 -98.63 -13.70
N ARG A 1008 -31.91 -98.25 -14.53
CA ARG A 1008 -31.95 -98.57 -15.96
C ARG A 1008 -30.79 -97.92 -16.73
N VAL A 1009 -30.25 -98.66 -17.69
CA VAL A 1009 -29.38 -98.14 -18.76
C VAL A 1009 -30.12 -98.29 -20.09
N ASP A 1010 -30.31 -97.19 -20.79
CA ASP A 1010 -30.80 -97.15 -22.17
C ASP A 1010 -29.62 -96.82 -23.10
N ASN A 1011 -29.08 -97.83 -23.77
CA ASN A 1011 -28.04 -97.72 -24.79
C ASN A 1011 -28.61 -97.96 -26.19
N THR A 1012 -29.89 -97.66 -26.42
CA THR A 1012 -30.53 -97.92 -27.70
C THR A 1012 -29.93 -97.02 -28.79
N GLN A 1013 -29.50 -97.61 -29.91
CA GLN A 1013 -28.72 -96.95 -30.96
C GLN A 1013 -27.42 -96.25 -30.49
N GLY A 1014 -27.00 -96.48 -29.23
CA GLY A 1014 -25.81 -95.86 -28.63
C GLY A 1014 -24.58 -96.77 -28.63
N GLU A 1015 -23.43 -96.20 -28.31
CA GLU A 1015 -22.15 -96.89 -28.24
C GLU A 1015 -21.48 -96.76 -26.86
N LEU A 1016 -21.08 -97.92 -26.31
CA LEU A 1016 -20.22 -98.05 -25.14
C LEU A 1016 -18.94 -98.78 -25.55
N LEU A 1017 -17.84 -98.06 -25.81
CA LEU A 1017 -16.62 -98.65 -26.35
C LEU A 1017 -15.43 -98.50 -25.38
N ALA A 1018 -14.90 -99.62 -24.91
CA ALA A 1018 -13.65 -99.69 -24.17
C ALA A 1018 -12.52 -100.29 -25.03
N VAL A 1019 -11.31 -99.71 -24.99
CA VAL A 1019 -10.14 -100.31 -25.66
C VAL A 1019 -9.67 -101.56 -24.92
N ASN A 1020 -9.67 -101.55 -23.59
CA ASN A 1020 -9.20 -102.65 -22.74
C ASN A 1020 -10.37 -103.34 -22.03
N SER A 1021 -10.91 -102.72 -20.97
CA SER A 1021 -11.93 -103.34 -20.13
C SER A 1021 -13.19 -102.50 -19.99
N LEU A 1022 -14.35 -103.15 -20.07
CA LEU A 1022 -15.65 -102.58 -19.78
C LEU A 1022 -16.31 -103.38 -18.66
N SER A 1023 -16.58 -102.73 -17.54
CA SER A 1023 -17.32 -103.28 -16.41
C SER A 1023 -18.60 -102.47 -16.20
N VAL A 1024 -19.74 -103.13 -16.28
CA VAL A 1024 -21.07 -102.54 -16.09
C VAL A 1024 -21.76 -103.25 -14.94
N ASP A 1025 -22.16 -102.51 -13.91
CA ASP A 1025 -23.08 -102.95 -12.86
C ASP A 1025 -24.33 -102.08 -12.91
N SER A 1026 -25.46 -102.67 -13.28
CA SER A 1026 -26.67 -101.95 -13.66
C SER A 1026 -27.97 -102.65 -13.23
N GLY A 1027 -29.11 -102.00 -13.50
CA GLY A 1027 -30.45 -102.57 -13.44
C GLY A 1027 -30.86 -103.15 -14.80
N GLU A 1028 -32.06 -102.80 -15.26
CA GLU A 1028 -32.50 -103.11 -16.63
C GLU A 1028 -31.54 -102.48 -17.64
N PHE A 1029 -31.14 -103.24 -18.66
CA PHE A 1029 -30.23 -102.77 -19.69
C PHE A 1029 -30.86 -102.95 -21.07
N ASP A 1030 -31.06 -101.85 -21.80
CA ASP A 1030 -31.55 -101.89 -23.18
C ASP A 1030 -30.45 -101.49 -24.16
N ASN A 1031 -30.05 -102.41 -25.03
CA ASN A 1031 -29.04 -102.22 -26.08
C ASN A 1031 -29.64 -102.40 -27.48
N GLN A 1032 -30.94 -102.20 -27.68
CA GLN A 1032 -31.56 -102.36 -28.99
C GLN A 1032 -30.87 -101.48 -30.06
N GLN A 1033 -30.41 -102.08 -31.16
CA GLN A 1033 -29.62 -101.42 -32.21
C GLN A 1033 -28.34 -100.71 -31.72
N GLY A 1034 -27.94 -100.92 -30.46
CA GLY A 1034 -26.75 -100.33 -29.87
C GLY A 1034 -25.50 -101.20 -30.02
N ARG A 1035 -24.38 -100.71 -29.51
CA ARG A 1035 -23.08 -101.37 -29.52
C ARG A 1035 -22.41 -101.28 -28.16
N ILE A 1036 -21.90 -102.41 -27.68
CA ILE A 1036 -21.11 -102.53 -26.47
C ILE A 1036 -19.84 -103.29 -26.84
N GLN A 1037 -18.67 -102.68 -26.65
CA GLN A 1037 -17.41 -103.29 -27.05
C GLN A 1037 -16.32 -103.13 -26.00
N ALA A 1038 -15.52 -104.17 -25.79
CA ALA A 1038 -14.24 -104.11 -25.08
C ALA A 1038 -13.15 -104.91 -25.80
N GLY A 1039 -11.93 -104.39 -25.91
CA GLY A 1039 -10.83 -105.10 -26.59
C GLY A 1039 -10.21 -106.27 -25.81
N GLN A 1040 -10.35 -106.33 -24.48
CA GLN A 1040 -9.79 -107.41 -23.65
C GLN A 1040 -10.82 -108.09 -22.74
N LYS A 1041 -11.62 -107.33 -21.98
CA LYS A 1041 -12.60 -107.89 -21.03
C LYS A 1041 -13.89 -107.09 -21.02
N LEU A 1042 -15.01 -107.79 -21.17
CA LEU A 1042 -16.35 -107.23 -20.99
C LEU A 1042 -17.05 -107.98 -19.85
N SER A 1043 -17.50 -107.25 -18.83
CA SER A 1043 -18.32 -107.78 -17.74
C SER A 1043 -19.55 -106.91 -17.57
N LEU A 1044 -20.74 -107.51 -17.65
CA LEU A 1044 -22.01 -106.82 -17.48
C LEU A 1044 -22.89 -107.58 -16.49
N ASN A 1045 -23.24 -106.92 -15.40
CA ASN A 1045 -24.15 -107.39 -14.36
C ASN A 1045 -25.41 -106.52 -14.35
N THR A 1046 -26.59 -107.12 -14.48
CA THR A 1046 -27.90 -106.45 -14.33
C THR A 1046 -28.59 -106.80 -13.01
N ASN A 1047 -27.87 -107.46 -12.08
CA ASN A 1047 -28.39 -107.87 -10.77
C ASN A 1047 -29.68 -108.72 -10.84
N GLY A 1048 -29.83 -109.52 -11.89
CA GLY A 1048 -31.02 -110.36 -12.11
C GLY A 1048 -32.16 -109.68 -12.88
N GLN A 1049 -31.94 -108.50 -13.47
CA GLN A 1049 -32.93 -107.78 -14.28
C GLN A 1049 -32.88 -108.17 -15.78
N PHE A 1050 -33.72 -107.52 -16.58
CA PHE A 1050 -33.82 -107.74 -18.02
C PHE A 1050 -32.65 -107.08 -18.78
N PHE A 1051 -32.13 -107.79 -19.78
CA PHE A 1051 -31.14 -107.29 -20.74
C PHE A 1051 -31.65 -107.52 -22.17
N ASN A 1052 -31.97 -106.44 -22.89
CA ASN A 1052 -32.33 -106.42 -24.30
C ASN A 1052 -31.10 -106.15 -25.18
N ASN A 1053 -30.80 -107.03 -26.13
CA ASN A 1053 -29.72 -106.88 -27.11
C ASN A 1053 -30.25 -107.09 -28.55
N THR A 1054 -31.51 -106.73 -28.80
CA THR A 1054 -32.19 -107.03 -30.07
C THR A 1054 -31.76 -106.14 -31.24
N HIS A 1055 -31.86 -106.66 -32.46
CA HIS A 1055 -31.58 -105.92 -33.72
C HIS A 1055 -30.16 -105.31 -33.79
N THR A 1056 -29.17 -105.96 -33.19
CA THR A 1056 -27.80 -105.43 -33.06
C THR A 1056 -26.77 -105.98 -34.06
N GLN A 1057 -27.17 -106.86 -34.99
CA GLN A 1057 -26.23 -107.44 -35.98
C GLN A 1057 -25.57 -106.41 -36.90
N GLN A 1058 -26.24 -105.27 -37.17
CA GLN A 1058 -25.68 -104.20 -38.00
C GLN A 1058 -24.87 -103.17 -37.20
N SER A 1059 -25.16 -103.01 -35.91
CA SER A 1059 -24.45 -102.10 -35.00
C SER A 1059 -23.26 -102.77 -34.29
N GLY A 1060 -23.12 -104.09 -34.39
CA GLY A 1060 -22.06 -104.88 -33.77
C GLY A 1060 -22.47 -105.55 -32.44
N GLY A 1061 -23.56 -105.14 -31.80
CA GLY A 1061 -24.09 -105.76 -30.59
C GLY A 1061 -23.12 -105.78 -29.43
N ILE A 1062 -22.81 -106.96 -28.89
CA ILE A 1062 -21.87 -107.12 -27.78
C ILE A 1062 -20.59 -107.76 -28.31
N LEU A 1063 -19.46 -107.06 -28.22
CA LEU A 1063 -18.16 -107.52 -28.74
C LEU A 1063 -17.09 -107.51 -27.64
N SER A 1064 -16.47 -108.65 -27.37
CA SER A 1064 -15.29 -108.76 -26.50
C SER A 1064 -14.10 -109.34 -27.24
N GLY A 1065 -12.97 -108.63 -27.26
CA GLY A 1065 -11.70 -109.14 -27.82
C GLY A 1065 -11.00 -110.18 -26.92
N GLY A 1066 -11.52 -110.44 -25.71
CA GLY A 1066 -11.02 -111.47 -24.81
C GLY A 1066 -12.14 -112.13 -24.00
N SER A 1067 -12.19 -111.96 -22.68
CA SER A 1067 -13.23 -112.61 -21.84
C SER A 1067 -14.55 -111.84 -21.84
N LEU A 1068 -15.67 -112.56 -21.87
CA LEU A 1068 -17.03 -112.00 -21.80
C LEU A 1068 -17.79 -112.61 -20.62
N VAL A 1069 -18.33 -111.77 -19.74
CA VAL A 1069 -19.17 -112.20 -18.62
C VAL A 1069 -20.47 -111.43 -18.66
N LEU A 1070 -21.59 -112.14 -18.82
CA LEU A 1070 -22.94 -111.56 -18.74
C LEU A 1070 -23.69 -112.20 -17.56
N ASN A 1071 -24.02 -111.41 -16.56
CA ASN A 1071 -24.83 -111.81 -15.41
C ASN A 1071 -26.16 -111.05 -15.42
N ASN A 1072 -27.27 -111.75 -15.66
CA ASN A 1072 -28.59 -111.14 -15.82
C ASN A 1072 -29.74 -112.08 -15.47
N GLY A 1073 -30.95 -111.54 -15.37
CA GLY A 1073 -32.16 -112.33 -15.17
C GLY A 1073 -32.63 -112.95 -16.48
N LYS A 1074 -32.98 -112.09 -17.44
CA LYS A 1074 -33.44 -112.49 -18.78
C LYS A 1074 -32.65 -111.74 -19.84
N LEU A 1075 -32.04 -112.46 -20.77
CA LEU A 1075 -31.34 -111.91 -21.93
C LEU A 1075 -32.13 -112.19 -23.22
N THR A 1076 -32.53 -111.14 -23.93
CA THR A 1076 -33.15 -111.24 -25.26
C THR A 1076 -32.17 -110.72 -26.32
N ASN A 1077 -31.72 -111.60 -27.20
CA ASN A 1077 -30.78 -111.37 -28.29
C ASN A 1077 -31.42 -111.61 -29.68
N GLN A 1078 -32.72 -111.32 -29.84
CA GLN A 1078 -33.40 -111.55 -31.12
C GLN A 1078 -32.85 -110.64 -32.22
N GLN A 1079 -32.48 -111.21 -33.37
CA GLN A 1079 -31.75 -110.49 -34.44
C GLN A 1079 -30.50 -109.74 -33.92
N GLY A 1080 -29.96 -110.17 -32.78
CA GLY A 1080 -28.83 -109.55 -32.10
C GLY A 1080 -27.52 -110.28 -32.35
N GLN A 1081 -26.43 -109.66 -31.92
CA GLN A 1081 -25.08 -110.23 -32.00
C GLN A 1081 -24.38 -110.16 -30.64
N ILE A 1082 -23.80 -111.29 -30.23
CA ILE A 1082 -22.91 -111.41 -29.08
C ILE A 1082 -21.69 -112.19 -29.52
N GLN A 1083 -20.51 -111.60 -29.42
CA GLN A 1083 -19.26 -112.19 -29.87
C GLN A 1083 -18.13 -111.97 -28.87
N SER A 1084 -17.36 -113.03 -28.63
CA SER A 1084 -16.18 -113.00 -27.78
C SER A 1084 -15.05 -113.79 -28.43
N SER A 1085 -13.81 -113.28 -28.41
CA SER A 1085 -12.63 -114.02 -28.89
C SER A 1085 -12.04 -114.97 -27.84
N GLY A 1086 -12.40 -114.82 -26.56
CA GLY A 1086 -11.97 -115.67 -25.44
C GLY A 1086 -13.14 -116.41 -24.77
N THR A 1087 -13.01 -116.73 -23.48
CA THR A 1087 -14.03 -117.46 -22.72
C THR A 1087 -15.27 -116.59 -22.48
N SER A 1088 -16.45 -117.16 -22.70
CA SER A 1088 -17.73 -116.50 -22.44
C SER A 1088 -18.52 -117.21 -21.34
N THR A 1089 -18.90 -116.45 -20.30
CA THR A 1089 -19.69 -116.94 -19.17
C THR A 1089 -21.03 -116.21 -19.13
N PHE A 1090 -22.12 -116.95 -19.26
CA PHE A 1090 -23.48 -116.43 -19.19
C PHE A 1090 -24.15 -116.96 -17.92
N VAL A 1091 -24.36 -116.07 -16.97
CA VAL A 1091 -25.19 -116.31 -15.78
C VAL A 1091 -26.53 -115.64 -16.04
N THR A 1092 -27.37 -116.30 -16.83
CA THR A 1092 -28.73 -115.84 -17.17
C THR A 1092 -29.75 -116.87 -16.70
N GLN A 1093 -31.00 -116.48 -16.41
CA GLN A 1093 -32.09 -117.43 -16.11
C GLN A 1093 -32.87 -117.81 -17.37
N VAL A 1094 -33.01 -116.87 -18.31
CA VAL A 1094 -33.74 -117.03 -19.57
C VAL A 1094 -32.94 -116.38 -20.69
N LEU A 1095 -32.62 -117.15 -21.75
CA LEU A 1095 -31.96 -116.67 -22.95
C LEU A 1095 -32.89 -116.88 -24.16
N ASP A 1096 -33.30 -115.77 -24.78
CA ASP A 1096 -34.06 -115.75 -26.03
C ASP A 1096 -33.15 -115.27 -27.16
N ASN A 1097 -32.79 -116.16 -28.08
CA ASN A 1097 -31.82 -115.89 -29.15
C ASN A 1097 -32.41 -116.09 -30.57
N GLN A 1098 -33.70 -115.80 -30.77
CA GLN A 1098 -34.34 -116.06 -32.06
C GLN A 1098 -33.72 -115.20 -33.19
N ASN A 1099 -33.20 -115.85 -34.23
CA ASN A 1099 -32.46 -115.20 -35.33
C ASN A 1099 -31.24 -114.37 -34.88
N GLY A 1100 -30.74 -114.59 -33.66
CA GLY A 1100 -29.55 -113.94 -33.09
C GLY A 1100 -28.30 -114.79 -33.20
N VAL A 1101 -27.13 -114.17 -33.15
CA VAL A 1101 -25.82 -114.82 -33.20
C VAL A 1101 -25.13 -114.72 -31.85
N VAL A 1102 -24.66 -115.86 -31.34
CA VAL A 1102 -23.78 -115.95 -30.16
C VAL A 1102 -22.53 -116.74 -30.54
N TYR A 1103 -21.36 -116.10 -30.47
CA TYR A 1103 -20.07 -116.70 -30.81
C TYR A 1103 -19.06 -116.52 -29.67
N SER A 1104 -18.33 -117.59 -29.35
CA SER A 1104 -17.26 -117.60 -28.34
C SER A 1104 -16.04 -118.32 -28.91
N GLY A 1105 -14.88 -117.65 -28.92
CA GLY A 1105 -13.60 -118.19 -29.41
C GLY A 1105 -12.88 -119.08 -28.40
N GLY A 1106 -13.22 -119.01 -27.10
CA GLY A 1106 -12.71 -119.91 -26.06
C GLY A 1106 -13.42 -121.27 -26.04
N ALA A 1107 -12.76 -122.31 -25.51
CA ALA A 1107 -13.20 -123.70 -25.57
C ALA A 1107 -14.56 -124.02 -24.91
N TRP A 1108 -15.10 -123.14 -24.04
CA TRP A 1108 -16.35 -123.36 -23.32
C TRP A 1108 -17.23 -122.09 -23.26
N ILE A 1109 -18.52 -122.27 -23.49
CA ILE A 1109 -19.59 -121.36 -23.07
C ILE A 1109 -20.23 -121.99 -21.83
N SER A 1110 -20.15 -121.32 -20.68
CA SER A 1110 -20.78 -121.82 -19.44
C SER A 1110 -22.10 -121.08 -19.21
N ILE A 1111 -23.21 -121.83 -19.24
CA ILE A 1111 -24.56 -121.30 -19.01
C ILE A 1111 -25.20 -122.04 -17.84
N HIS A 1112 -25.52 -121.32 -16.76
CA HIS A 1112 -25.90 -121.93 -15.48
C HIS A 1112 -27.41 -122.24 -15.35
N LYS A 1113 -28.28 -121.64 -16.18
CA LYS A 1113 -29.72 -121.94 -16.25
C LYS A 1113 -30.31 -121.45 -17.58
N ILE A 1114 -31.02 -122.30 -18.31
CA ILE A 1114 -31.66 -121.91 -19.58
C ILE A 1114 -33.08 -122.46 -19.62
N ILE A 1115 -34.03 -121.61 -20.02
CA ILE A 1115 -35.28 -122.02 -20.66
C ILE A 1115 -35.23 -121.44 -22.08
N VAL A 1116 -34.99 -122.30 -23.09
CA VAL A 1116 -34.97 -121.91 -24.51
C VAL A 1116 -36.42 -121.97 -25.01
N TYR A 1117 -36.90 -120.91 -25.68
CA TYR A 1117 -38.17 -120.91 -26.42
C TYR A 1117 -37.96 -120.53 -27.88
#